data_AF-A0A3D4S4N3-F1
#
_entry.id   AF-A0A3D4S4N3-F1
#
_cell.length_a   1.000
_cell.length_b   1.000
_cell.length_c   1.000
_cell.angle_alpha   90.00
_cell.angle_beta   90.00
_cell.angle_gamma   90.00
#
_symmetry.space_group_name_H-M   'P 1'
#
loop_
_entity.id
_entity.type
_entity.pdbx_description
1 polymer ?
#
loop_
_entity_poly.entity_id
_entity_poly.type
_entity_poly.pdbx_seq_one_letter_code
_entity_poly.pdbx_strand_id
1 'polypeptide(L)'
;MTGSLNDSVSDLTGVGPKREQALNDLGIATIKDLILYFPFRYNDIRERSLATVNDGDKVLLKGSRISDVTVSYFGRRKNRLAYRMLVNDEPIQVVFFNQPYLKDKINQQDELAIYGRWEAAKQTLLGIRVVGGASDTDGQDFEAVYPASNAIKSQTIKNLVIECFKRYKDCIKDPIPSYYLRPYDFMSFKKAYFEMHFKTDDKVAKKAREQLVFYEFLTYQLKLLHLKYEREKAHNEAAVVAYDLSRLKDIISHIPFELTDGQKQIINSICRDLLAPYPMNRLLQGDVGSGKTVVAFVVMGAVFTSSGQAVLMAPTELLAEQHYQSALRFFEGTPYNIALLTGSTKPKDRRQILLGLKTGEISGLIGTHAVFQDEVVFDRLQLAIIDEQHRFGVKQRQQLIDKGEAVNTLVMTATPIPRTLAITLYGDLDVSQLKEMPAGRQKITTRWVRAKQLDRVYPFILREIENGRQAYVISPLIEESQNSDRENATAIFNGLKTLFPSHIRLGLLHGRLDVSTRQEIMAQFKNHEIDVLVSTTVIEVGVDVPNATIMLIYNADQFGLSQLHQLRGRVGRGKHKSYCILSANPKTETGKERMQIMCHSQDGFYLSQRDLEMRGPGEIFGERQSGLPEFKVGDLINDADMMIAAADRAHDLIMTNQIEKELDL
;
A
#
# COMPACT_ATOMS: atom_id res chain seq x y z
N MET A 1 5.26 -43.44 15.43
CA MET A 1 4.32 -42.60 16.18
C MET A 1 3.67 -41.68 15.17
N THR A 2 2.34 -41.74 15.06
CA THR A 2 1.53 -40.88 14.18
C THR A 2 1.51 -39.48 14.76
N GLY A 3 2.53 -38.69 14.46
CA GLY A 3 2.58 -37.27 14.84
C GLY A 3 1.63 -36.45 13.98
N SER A 4 1.07 -35.39 14.54
CA SER A 4 0.29 -34.38 13.82
C SER A 4 1.10 -33.08 13.72
N LEU A 5 0.90 -32.32 12.65
CA LEU A 5 1.49 -30.98 12.56
C LEU A 5 0.89 -30.00 13.58
N ASN A 6 -0.25 -30.34 14.17
CA ASN A 6 -0.88 -29.57 15.24
C ASN A 6 -0.37 -29.94 16.65
N ASP A 7 0.56 -30.90 16.75
CA ASP A 7 1.19 -31.25 18.02
C ASP A 7 1.94 -30.03 18.60
N SER A 8 2.06 -29.99 19.93
CA SER A 8 2.76 -28.89 20.62
C SER A 8 4.26 -28.95 20.33
N VAL A 9 4.92 -27.79 20.26
CA VAL A 9 6.40 -27.74 20.18
C VAL A 9 7.09 -28.38 21.38
N SER A 10 6.40 -28.55 22.51
CA SER A 10 6.90 -29.27 23.70
C SER A 10 7.24 -30.74 23.41
N ASP A 11 6.66 -31.34 22.37
CA ASP A 11 6.86 -32.74 22.03
C ASP A 11 8.21 -33.02 21.34
N LEU A 12 8.93 -31.95 20.96
CA LEU A 12 10.27 -32.03 20.40
C LEU A 12 11.32 -32.24 21.49
N THR A 13 12.31 -33.08 21.17
CA THR A 13 13.43 -33.33 22.07
C THR A 13 14.22 -32.03 22.28
N GLY A 14 14.42 -31.65 23.55
CA GLY A 14 15.14 -30.43 23.90
C GLY A 14 14.28 -29.16 24.07
N VAL A 15 12.94 -29.26 23.99
CA VAL A 15 12.03 -28.18 24.38
C VAL A 15 11.53 -28.43 25.81
N GLY A 16 12.15 -27.75 26.78
CA GLY A 16 11.63 -27.72 28.16
C GLY A 16 10.67 -26.53 28.36
N PRO A 17 10.01 -26.42 29.53
CA PRO A 17 8.95 -25.41 29.78
C PRO A 17 9.42 -23.96 29.58
N LYS A 18 10.68 -23.66 29.94
CA LYS A 18 11.27 -22.33 29.69
C LYS A 18 11.48 -22.02 28.20
N ARG A 19 11.79 -23.03 27.39
CA ARG A 19 11.99 -22.88 25.95
C ARG A 19 10.66 -22.84 25.21
N GLU A 20 9.68 -23.61 25.66
CA GLU A 20 8.31 -23.55 25.16
C GLU A 20 7.73 -22.14 25.34
N GLN A 21 7.83 -21.55 26.53
CA GLN A 21 7.36 -20.18 26.76
C GLN A 21 8.06 -19.17 25.83
N ALA A 22 9.38 -19.30 25.66
CA ALA A 22 10.12 -18.40 24.79
C ALA A 22 9.87 -18.62 23.28
N LEU A 23 9.40 -19.80 22.86
CA LEU A 23 8.90 -20.08 21.51
C LEU A 23 7.50 -19.51 21.32
N ASN A 24 6.64 -19.63 22.33
CA ASN A 24 5.31 -19.04 22.33
C ASN A 24 5.36 -17.51 22.23
N ASP A 25 6.32 -16.87 22.90
CA ASP A 25 6.59 -15.43 22.78
C ASP A 25 6.99 -15.01 21.35
N LEU A 26 7.53 -15.94 20.56
CA LEU A 26 7.84 -15.77 19.13
C LEU A 26 6.67 -16.16 18.20
N GLY A 27 5.51 -16.52 18.76
CA GLY A 27 4.34 -16.99 18.01
C GLY A 27 4.45 -18.45 17.54
N ILE A 28 5.33 -19.26 18.14
CA ILE A 28 5.57 -20.66 17.76
C ILE A 28 5.01 -21.58 18.85
N ALA A 29 3.77 -22.04 18.67
CA ALA A 29 3.11 -22.96 19.62
C ALA A 29 3.04 -24.40 19.12
N THR A 30 2.94 -24.60 17.81
CA THR A 30 2.78 -25.94 17.20
C THR A 30 3.96 -26.34 16.31
N ILE A 31 4.07 -27.62 16.00
CA ILE A 31 5.02 -28.15 15.01
C ILE A 31 4.86 -27.45 13.65
N LYS A 32 3.61 -27.17 13.24
CA LYS A 32 3.30 -26.39 12.03
C LYS A 32 3.88 -24.98 12.09
N ASP A 33 3.78 -24.30 13.23
CA ASP A 33 4.34 -22.95 13.37
C ASP A 33 5.85 -22.96 13.23
N LEU A 34 6.52 -23.97 13.78
CA LEU A 34 7.98 -24.12 13.68
C LEU A 34 8.45 -24.41 12.24
N ILE A 35 7.71 -25.23 11.48
CA ILE A 35 7.99 -25.51 10.06
C ILE A 35 7.72 -24.28 9.18
N LEU A 36 6.81 -23.40 9.58
CA LEU A 36 6.52 -22.16 8.85
C LEU A 36 7.37 -20.98 9.35
N TYR A 37 8.30 -21.21 10.29
CA TYR A 37 9.17 -20.18 10.83
C TYR A 37 10.47 -20.10 10.02
N PHE A 38 10.39 -19.42 8.88
CA PHE A 38 11.49 -19.38 7.90
C PHE A 38 12.65 -18.47 8.32
N PRO A 39 13.89 -18.77 7.88
CA PRO A 39 15.03 -17.88 8.05
C PRO A 39 14.88 -16.61 7.21
N PHE A 40 15.23 -15.46 7.78
CA PHE A 40 15.18 -14.17 7.07
C PHE A 40 16.44 -13.92 6.22
N ARG A 41 17.51 -14.70 6.44
CA ARG A 41 18.77 -14.59 5.71
C ARG A 41 19.47 -15.93 5.63
N TYR A 42 20.19 -16.15 4.53
CA TYR A 42 21.17 -17.23 4.39
C TYR A 42 22.56 -16.64 4.29
N ASN A 43 23.50 -17.20 5.03
CA ASN A 43 24.92 -16.94 4.83
C ASN A 43 25.46 -18.01 3.88
N ASP A 44 26.01 -17.57 2.75
CA ASP A 44 26.78 -18.44 1.86
C ASP A 44 28.07 -18.81 2.59
N ILE A 45 28.20 -20.10 2.94
CA ILE A 45 29.37 -20.68 3.59
C ILE A 45 30.08 -21.65 2.64
N ARG A 46 29.80 -21.57 1.33
CA ARG A 46 30.56 -22.31 0.33
C ARG A 46 32.02 -21.94 0.39
N GLU A 47 32.83 -22.97 0.25
CA GLU A 47 34.26 -22.81 0.06
C GLU A 47 34.51 -22.14 -1.28
N ARG A 48 35.12 -20.96 -1.27
CA ARG A 48 35.53 -20.25 -2.48
C ARG A 48 37.04 -20.19 -2.54
N SER A 49 37.60 -20.52 -3.69
CA SER A 49 39.02 -20.29 -3.95
C SER A 49 39.30 -18.79 -3.96
N LEU A 50 40.43 -18.39 -3.35
CA LEU A 50 40.92 -17.00 -3.31
C LEU A 50 40.94 -16.34 -4.71
N ALA A 51 41.14 -17.11 -5.77
CA ALA A 51 41.13 -16.64 -7.15
C ALA A 51 39.77 -16.10 -7.65
N THR A 52 38.66 -16.40 -6.95
CA THR A 52 37.29 -16.06 -7.36
C THR A 52 36.59 -15.06 -6.43
N VAL A 53 37.30 -14.57 -5.40
CA VAL A 53 36.74 -13.69 -4.36
C VAL A 53 36.99 -12.22 -4.70
N ASN A 54 35.95 -11.39 -4.70
CA ASN A 54 36.10 -9.96 -4.90
C ASN A 54 36.39 -9.23 -3.58
N ASP A 55 36.94 -8.02 -3.68
CA ASP A 55 37.17 -7.17 -2.50
C ASP A 55 35.84 -6.86 -1.79
N GLY A 56 35.81 -7.06 -0.48
CA GLY A 56 34.65 -6.80 0.36
C GLY A 56 33.64 -7.96 0.47
N ASP A 57 33.83 -9.06 -0.26
CA ASP A 57 32.97 -10.25 -0.18
C ASP A 57 33.06 -10.92 1.20
N LYS A 58 31.95 -11.52 1.64
CA LYS A 58 31.94 -12.39 2.82
C LYS A 58 32.12 -13.84 2.39
N VAL A 59 33.18 -14.47 2.84
CA VAL A 59 33.59 -15.82 2.39
C VAL A 59 33.98 -16.70 3.56
N LEU A 60 33.85 -18.01 3.35
CA LEU A 60 34.45 -19.04 4.20
C LEU A 60 35.77 -19.48 3.57
N LEU A 61 36.89 -19.30 4.28
CA LEU A 61 38.19 -19.80 3.86
C LEU A 61 38.65 -20.88 4.83
N LYS A 62 39.09 -22.01 4.29
CA LYS A 62 39.71 -23.11 5.03
C LYS A 62 41.21 -23.06 4.84
N GLY A 63 41.95 -23.26 5.90
CA GLY A 63 43.40 -23.28 5.81
C GLY A 63 44.07 -23.73 7.08
N SER A 64 45.36 -24.01 6.95
CA SER A 64 46.19 -24.40 8.09
C SER A 64 46.79 -23.15 8.76
N ARG A 65 46.80 -23.14 10.09
CA ARG A 65 47.44 -22.05 10.83
C ARG A 65 48.96 -22.16 10.66
N ILE A 66 49.59 -21.06 10.22
CA ILE A 66 51.05 -20.99 10.00
C ILE A 66 51.78 -20.02 10.94
N SER A 67 51.07 -19.34 11.83
CA SER A 67 51.68 -18.48 12.85
C SER A 67 50.96 -18.57 14.19
N ASP A 68 51.67 -18.20 15.25
CA ASP A 68 51.06 -18.03 16.57
C ASP A 68 49.98 -16.94 16.57
N VAL A 69 49.00 -17.13 17.44
CA VAL A 69 47.87 -16.21 17.61
C VAL A 69 48.26 -15.07 18.54
N THR A 70 48.34 -13.86 17.98
CA THR A 70 48.71 -12.66 18.72
C THR A 70 47.46 -11.86 19.08
N VAL A 71 47.30 -11.52 20.37
CA VAL A 71 46.23 -10.63 20.84
C VAL A 71 46.84 -9.31 21.29
N SER A 72 46.40 -8.22 20.67
CA SER A 72 46.84 -6.86 20.96
C SER A 72 45.68 -6.05 21.57
N TYR A 73 45.94 -5.33 22.66
CA TYR A 73 44.94 -4.54 23.37
C TYR A 73 45.15 -3.06 23.09
N PHE A 74 44.10 -2.40 22.59
CA PHE A 74 44.09 -0.97 22.26
C PHE A 74 43.13 -0.25 23.21
N GLY A 75 43.51 -0.17 24.50
CA GLY A 75 42.70 0.40 25.59
C GLY A 75 41.82 -0.62 26.33
N ARG A 76 41.00 -0.15 27.28
CA ARG A 76 40.24 -1.01 28.23
C ARG A 76 39.20 -1.95 27.60
N ARG A 77 38.69 -1.65 26.39
CA ARG A 77 37.58 -2.39 25.76
C ARG A 77 37.82 -2.82 24.32
N LYS A 78 38.94 -2.44 23.69
CA LYS A 78 39.23 -2.81 22.30
C LYS A 78 40.42 -3.75 22.23
N ASN A 79 40.24 -4.89 21.60
CA ASN A 79 41.33 -5.84 21.33
C ASN A 79 41.28 -6.31 19.89
N ARG A 80 42.42 -6.78 19.39
CA ARG A 80 42.60 -7.32 18.05
C ARG A 80 43.38 -8.62 18.16
N LEU A 81 42.76 -9.72 17.75
CA LEU A 81 43.40 -11.02 17.59
C LEU A 81 43.81 -11.15 16.12
N ALA A 82 45.07 -11.52 15.86
CA ALA A 82 45.57 -11.70 14.50
C ALA A 82 46.53 -12.88 14.42
N TYR A 83 46.50 -13.58 13.27
CA TYR A 83 47.40 -14.67 12.92
C TYR A 83 47.45 -14.84 11.39
N ARG A 84 48.31 -15.72 10.90
CA ARG A 84 48.41 -16.10 9.49
C ARG A 84 47.89 -17.51 9.26
N MET A 85 47.14 -17.68 8.18
CA MET A 85 46.57 -18.95 7.73
C MET A 85 47.03 -19.20 6.29
N LEU A 86 47.34 -20.44 5.95
CA LEU A 86 47.67 -20.87 4.60
C LEU A 86 46.42 -21.44 3.95
N VAL A 87 45.94 -20.80 2.87
CA VAL A 87 44.75 -21.21 2.13
C VAL A 87 45.18 -21.50 0.70
N ASN A 88 45.05 -22.75 0.23
CA ASN A 88 45.50 -23.16 -1.11
C ASN A 88 46.94 -22.70 -1.42
N ASP A 89 47.86 -22.92 -0.48
CA ASP A 89 49.28 -22.50 -0.55
C ASP A 89 49.56 -20.98 -0.54
N GLU A 90 48.55 -20.13 -0.34
CA GLU A 90 48.71 -18.69 -0.19
C GLU A 90 48.60 -18.25 1.28
N PRO A 91 49.60 -17.54 1.84
CA PRO A 91 49.57 -17.06 3.21
C PRO A 91 48.73 -15.78 3.33
N ILE A 92 47.60 -15.88 4.03
CA ILE A 92 46.70 -14.74 4.28
C ILE A 92 46.72 -14.33 5.75
N GLN A 93 46.45 -13.05 6.01
CA GLN A 93 46.31 -12.55 7.37
C GLN A 93 44.85 -12.68 7.83
N VAL A 94 44.62 -13.25 9.01
CA VAL A 94 43.30 -13.31 9.64
C VAL A 94 43.25 -12.37 10.83
N VAL A 95 42.20 -11.57 10.94
CA VAL A 95 42.02 -10.60 12.02
C VAL A 95 40.62 -10.67 12.61
N PHE A 96 40.52 -10.80 13.93
CA PHE A 96 39.28 -10.67 14.70
C PHE A 96 39.35 -9.43 15.61
N PHE A 97 38.28 -8.65 15.66
CA PHE A 97 38.16 -7.51 16.57
C PHE A 97 37.28 -7.86 17.77
N ASN A 98 37.73 -7.51 18.98
CA ASN A 98 37.01 -7.68 20.25
C ASN A 98 36.66 -9.14 20.60
N GLN A 99 37.39 -10.12 20.08
CA GLN A 99 37.15 -11.55 20.31
C GLN A 99 38.43 -12.28 20.80
N PRO A 100 38.96 -11.95 22.00
CA PRO A 100 40.19 -12.54 22.50
C PRO A 100 40.01 -14.01 22.92
N TYR A 101 38.77 -14.42 23.25
CA TYR A 101 38.40 -15.78 23.64
C TYR A 101 38.63 -16.82 22.54
N LEU A 102 38.76 -16.40 21.28
CA LEU A 102 39.04 -17.32 20.17
C LEU A 102 40.49 -17.83 20.17
N LYS A 103 41.39 -17.23 20.95
CA LYS A 103 42.81 -17.61 20.99
C LYS A 103 43.00 -19.09 21.31
N ASP A 104 42.33 -19.57 22.36
CA ASP A 104 42.49 -20.96 22.80
C ASP A 104 41.87 -21.94 21.80
N LYS A 105 40.73 -21.57 21.20
CA LYS A 105 40.06 -22.38 20.17
C LYS A 105 40.88 -22.50 18.89
N ILE A 106 41.49 -21.41 18.43
CA ILE A 106 42.34 -21.37 17.23
C ILE A 106 43.66 -22.13 17.49
N ASN A 107 44.17 -22.11 18.72
CA ASN A 107 45.41 -22.81 19.06
C ASN A 107 45.26 -24.34 19.16
N GLN A 108 44.03 -24.84 19.35
CA GLN A 108 43.74 -26.26 19.49
C GLN A 108 43.52 -26.99 18.16
N GLN A 109 43.42 -26.27 17.04
CA GLN A 109 43.13 -26.84 15.72
C GLN A 109 44.16 -26.38 14.70
N ASP A 110 44.79 -27.32 14.00
CA ASP A 110 45.78 -27.00 12.96
C ASP A 110 45.11 -26.54 11.66
N GLU A 111 43.89 -27.02 11.39
CA GLU A 111 43.07 -26.63 10.23
C GLU A 111 41.77 -25.96 10.70
N LEU A 112 41.47 -24.78 10.14
CA LEU A 112 40.38 -23.92 10.59
C LEU A 112 39.58 -23.40 9.40
N ALA A 113 38.26 -23.33 9.56
CA ALA A 113 37.34 -22.70 8.62
C ALA A 113 36.88 -21.35 9.18
N ILE A 114 37.19 -20.26 8.49
CA ILE A 114 36.95 -18.90 8.98
C ILE A 114 35.98 -18.19 8.07
N TYR A 115 34.86 -17.75 8.65
CA TYR A 115 33.90 -16.93 7.95
C TYR A 115 34.17 -15.46 8.24
N GLY A 116 34.44 -14.68 7.20
CA GLY A 116 34.87 -13.30 7.34
C GLY A 116 34.69 -12.47 6.09
N ARG A 117 34.97 -11.16 6.20
CA ARG A 117 35.00 -10.25 5.06
C ARG A 117 36.41 -10.19 4.49
N TRP A 118 36.55 -10.39 3.19
CA TRP A 118 37.82 -10.31 2.48
C TRP A 118 38.21 -8.85 2.17
N GLU A 119 39.43 -8.45 2.52
CA GLU A 119 40.06 -7.20 2.09
C GLU A 119 41.22 -7.54 1.14
N ALA A 120 40.97 -7.45 -0.17
CA ALA A 120 41.93 -7.84 -1.21
C ALA A 120 43.20 -6.98 -1.18
N ALA A 121 43.05 -5.67 -0.92
CA ALA A 121 44.17 -4.71 -0.86
C ALA A 121 45.19 -5.04 0.23
N LYS A 122 44.77 -5.74 1.30
CA LYS A 122 45.62 -6.10 2.44
C LYS A 122 45.83 -7.61 2.57
N GLN A 123 45.31 -8.41 1.64
CA GLN A 123 45.31 -9.89 1.74
C GLN A 123 44.85 -10.36 3.13
N THR A 124 43.81 -9.70 3.66
CA THR A 124 43.37 -9.86 5.03
C THR A 124 41.92 -10.33 5.08
N LEU A 125 41.67 -11.42 5.79
CA LEU A 125 40.35 -11.87 6.15
C LEU A 125 39.96 -11.28 7.52
N LEU A 126 38.99 -10.38 7.52
CA LEU A 126 38.35 -9.89 8.75
C LEU A 126 37.38 -10.96 9.26
N GLY A 127 37.84 -11.79 10.19
CA GLY A 127 37.10 -12.88 10.79
C GLY A 127 35.88 -12.36 11.56
N ILE A 128 34.72 -12.91 11.24
CA ILE A 128 33.47 -12.68 11.97
C ILE A 128 33.28 -13.81 13.00
N ARG A 129 33.54 -15.05 12.58
CA ARG A 129 33.46 -16.25 13.43
C ARG A 129 34.33 -17.39 12.89
N VAL A 130 34.68 -18.31 13.79
CA VAL A 130 35.31 -19.59 13.45
C VAL A 130 34.23 -20.66 13.33
N VAL A 131 34.11 -21.26 12.16
CA VAL A 131 33.28 -22.46 11.92
C VAL A 131 34.14 -23.66 12.36
N GLY A 132 33.63 -24.51 13.24
CA GLY A 132 34.40 -25.62 13.82
C GLY A 132 34.98 -26.53 12.74
N GLY A 133 36.08 -27.24 13.07
CA GLY A 133 36.83 -28.11 12.17
C GLY A 133 35.96 -29.09 11.36
N ALA A 134 36.57 -29.71 10.35
CA ALA A 134 35.97 -30.43 9.20
C ALA A 134 34.73 -31.33 9.44
N SER A 135 34.39 -31.69 10.68
CA SER A 135 33.18 -32.41 11.06
C SER A 135 31.93 -31.55 11.33
N ASP A 136 32.05 -30.23 11.56
CA ASP A 136 30.89 -29.36 11.91
C ASP A 136 30.20 -28.74 10.68
N THR A 137 30.89 -28.65 9.55
CA THR A 137 30.28 -28.35 8.25
C THR A 137 29.74 -29.65 7.67
N ASP A 138 28.57 -30.07 8.12
CA ASP A 138 27.84 -31.27 7.73
C ASP A 138 27.37 -31.19 6.24
N GLY A 139 28.31 -30.95 5.31
CA GLY A 139 28.08 -30.75 3.88
C GLY A 139 27.18 -29.57 3.50
N GLN A 140 26.90 -28.63 4.42
CA GLN A 140 25.99 -27.51 4.15
C GLN A 140 26.73 -26.30 3.55
N ASP A 141 26.35 -25.96 2.32
CA ASP A 141 26.84 -24.79 1.57
C ASP A 141 26.23 -23.47 2.03
N PHE A 142 25.06 -23.53 2.70
CA PHE A 142 24.33 -22.37 3.17
C PHE A 142 23.94 -22.52 4.64
N GLU A 143 24.07 -21.44 5.39
CA GLU A 143 23.60 -21.38 6.76
C GLU A 143 22.40 -20.45 6.90
N ALA A 144 21.27 -21.03 7.28
CA ALA A 144 20.05 -20.29 7.62
C ALA A 144 20.16 -19.52 8.93
N VAL A 145 19.76 -18.25 8.90
CA VAL A 145 19.67 -17.34 10.05
C VAL A 145 18.20 -17.04 10.34
N TYR A 146 17.75 -17.45 11.52
CA TYR A 146 16.38 -17.31 11.99
C TYR A 146 16.23 -16.05 12.83
N PRO A 147 15.03 -15.41 12.83
CA PRO A 147 14.76 -14.35 13.78
C PRO A 147 14.90 -14.90 15.21
N ALA A 148 15.60 -14.16 16.06
CA ALA A 148 15.97 -14.59 17.41
C ALA A 148 15.41 -13.61 18.44
N SER A 149 15.20 -14.09 19.67
CA SER A 149 14.84 -13.25 20.81
C SER A 149 15.96 -13.25 21.84
N ASN A 150 15.87 -12.39 22.85
CA ASN A 150 16.79 -12.42 24.00
C ASN A 150 16.76 -13.78 24.73
N ALA A 151 15.66 -14.52 24.62
CA ALA A 151 15.46 -15.81 25.26
C ALA A 151 15.89 -17.01 24.40
N ILE A 152 15.81 -16.92 23.06
CA ILE A 152 16.14 -18.01 22.14
C ILE A 152 17.07 -17.53 21.02
N LYS A 153 18.19 -18.24 20.85
CA LYS A 153 19.17 -17.99 19.78
C LYS A 153 18.76 -18.69 18.47
N SER A 154 19.10 -18.08 17.34
CA SER A 154 18.89 -18.64 15.99
C SER A 154 19.40 -20.08 15.83
N GLN A 155 20.54 -20.43 16.44
CA GLN A 155 21.08 -21.79 16.37
C GLN A 155 20.17 -22.82 17.05
N THR A 156 19.53 -22.45 18.14
CA THR A 156 18.59 -23.32 18.85
C THR A 156 17.37 -23.59 17.98
N ILE A 157 16.84 -22.56 17.31
CA ILE A 157 15.73 -22.70 16.36
C ILE A 157 16.13 -23.63 15.20
N LYS A 158 17.31 -23.42 14.61
CA LYS A 158 17.84 -24.32 13.55
C LYS A 158 17.86 -25.78 14.00
N ASN A 159 18.36 -26.07 15.21
CA ASN A 159 18.43 -27.43 15.72
C ASN A 159 17.03 -28.03 15.95
N LEU A 160 16.07 -27.24 16.44
CA LEU A 160 14.68 -27.67 16.59
C LEU A 160 14.01 -27.95 15.24
N VAL A 161 14.28 -27.13 14.22
CA VAL A 161 13.80 -27.36 12.85
C VAL A 161 14.37 -28.67 12.29
N ILE A 162 15.67 -28.95 12.49
CA ILE A 162 16.28 -30.23 12.08
C ILE A 162 15.57 -31.42 12.74
N GLU A 163 15.35 -31.35 14.05
CA GLU A 163 14.64 -32.41 14.78
C GLU A 163 13.20 -32.56 14.31
N CYS A 164 12.52 -31.44 14.05
CA CYS A 164 11.17 -31.40 13.50
C CYS A 164 11.09 -32.11 12.15
N PHE A 165 11.99 -31.80 11.21
CA PHE A 165 12.03 -32.51 9.91
C PHE A 165 12.39 -33.99 10.06
N LYS A 166 13.24 -34.38 11.01
CA LYS A 166 13.53 -35.81 11.24
C LYS A 166 12.28 -36.60 11.63
N ARG A 167 11.41 -36.02 12.46
CA ARG A 167 10.25 -36.71 13.04
C ARG A 167 8.94 -36.53 12.25
N TYR A 168 8.72 -35.36 11.66
CA TYR A 168 7.42 -34.97 11.08
C TYR A 168 7.42 -34.79 9.55
N LYS A 169 8.55 -34.98 8.85
CA LYS A 169 8.63 -34.79 7.38
C LYS A 169 7.59 -35.58 6.57
N ASP A 170 7.16 -36.74 7.07
CA ASP A 170 6.20 -37.62 6.36
C ASP A 170 4.74 -37.24 6.69
N CYS A 171 4.53 -36.35 7.66
CA CYS A 171 3.23 -35.76 7.99
C CYS A 171 2.92 -34.53 7.13
N ILE A 172 3.92 -33.99 6.43
CA ILE A 172 3.76 -32.87 5.49
C ILE A 172 3.12 -33.41 4.22
N LYS A 173 1.83 -33.16 4.07
CA LYS A 173 1.06 -33.48 2.85
C LYS A 173 0.94 -32.25 1.98
N ASP A 174 0.81 -32.48 0.68
CA ASP A 174 0.46 -31.42 -0.25
C ASP A 174 -1.01 -31.02 0.02
N PRO A 175 -1.27 -29.75 0.36
CA PRO A 175 -2.61 -29.29 0.73
C PRO A 175 -3.55 -29.21 -0.46
N ILE A 176 -3.02 -29.01 -1.67
CA ILE A 176 -3.79 -28.93 -2.92
C ILE A 176 -3.28 -30.04 -3.84
N PRO A 177 -4.17 -30.92 -4.35
CA PRO A 177 -3.80 -31.90 -5.36
C PRO A 177 -3.10 -31.27 -6.57
N SER A 178 -2.02 -31.91 -7.04
CA SER A 178 -1.21 -31.40 -8.15
C SER A 178 -1.99 -31.20 -9.46
N TYR A 179 -3.13 -31.87 -9.63
CA TYR A 179 -4.08 -31.61 -10.73
C TYR A 179 -4.51 -30.14 -10.80
N TYR A 180 -4.79 -29.52 -9.65
CA TYR A 180 -5.23 -28.12 -9.57
C TYR A 180 -4.10 -27.11 -9.80
N LEU A 181 -2.85 -27.58 -9.87
CA LEU A 181 -1.67 -26.73 -10.05
C LEU A 181 -0.91 -27.06 -11.34
N ARG A 182 -1.46 -27.90 -12.23
CA ARG A 182 -0.83 -28.36 -13.49
C ARG A 182 -0.20 -27.29 -14.39
N PRO A 183 -0.69 -26.04 -14.48
CA PRO A 183 0.01 -25.00 -15.24
C PRO A 183 1.39 -24.65 -14.66
N TYR A 184 1.66 -25.02 -13.41
CA TYR A 184 2.86 -24.69 -12.66
C TYR A 184 3.68 -25.95 -12.36
N ASP A 185 4.97 -25.93 -12.70
CA ASP A 185 5.94 -26.99 -12.39
C ASP A 185 6.41 -26.87 -10.92
N PHE A 186 5.48 -27.11 -9.99
CA PHE A 186 5.72 -27.02 -8.55
C PHE A 186 6.26 -28.32 -7.96
N MET A 187 7.14 -28.19 -6.98
CA MET A 187 7.67 -29.32 -6.22
C MET A 187 6.71 -29.73 -5.10
N SER A 188 6.95 -30.86 -4.43
CA SER A 188 6.16 -31.21 -3.25
C SER A 188 6.41 -30.20 -2.12
N PHE A 189 5.39 -29.94 -1.28
CA PHE A 189 5.50 -29.02 -0.13
C PHE A 189 6.58 -29.47 0.84
N LYS A 190 6.73 -30.78 1.02
CA LYS A 190 7.84 -31.36 1.77
C LYS A 190 9.20 -30.88 1.27
N LYS A 191 9.39 -30.85 -0.06
CA LYS A 191 10.62 -30.35 -0.67
C LYS A 191 10.71 -28.83 -0.58
N ALA A 192 9.63 -28.11 -0.83
CA ALA A 192 9.61 -26.65 -0.76
C ALA A 192 9.98 -26.12 0.65
N TYR A 193 9.37 -26.67 1.70
CA TYR A 193 9.73 -26.31 3.07
C TYR A 193 11.17 -26.69 3.41
N PHE A 194 11.63 -27.87 2.97
CA PHE A 194 13.02 -28.27 3.18
C PHE A 194 14.01 -27.27 2.56
N GLU A 195 13.80 -26.88 1.30
CA GLU A 195 14.66 -25.92 0.59
C GLU A 195 14.62 -24.52 1.23
N MET A 196 13.48 -24.14 1.81
CA MET A 196 13.32 -22.89 2.56
C MET A 196 13.94 -22.89 3.96
N HIS A 197 14.43 -24.03 4.46
CA HIS A 197 15.15 -24.08 5.74
C HIS A 197 16.63 -24.41 5.58
N PHE A 198 16.94 -25.28 4.62
CA PHE A 198 18.28 -25.84 4.45
C PHE A 198 18.98 -25.40 3.18
N LYS A 199 18.26 -24.75 2.25
CA LYS A 199 18.74 -24.17 1.00
C LYS A 199 19.92 -24.94 0.39
N THR A 200 19.63 -25.87 -0.52
CA THR A 200 20.69 -26.63 -1.20
C THR A 200 21.26 -25.86 -2.39
N ASP A 201 20.39 -25.17 -3.15
CA ASP A 201 20.76 -24.40 -4.33
C ASP A 201 19.94 -23.10 -4.41
N ASP A 202 20.57 -22.03 -4.90
CA ASP A 202 19.93 -20.72 -5.05
C ASP A 202 18.69 -20.75 -5.95
N LYS A 203 18.75 -21.48 -7.08
CA LYS A 203 17.63 -21.56 -8.03
C LYS A 203 16.50 -22.42 -7.48
N VAL A 204 16.84 -23.53 -6.84
CA VAL A 204 15.84 -24.44 -6.25
C VAL A 204 15.13 -23.76 -5.07
N ALA A 205 15.87 -23.08 -4.18
CA ALA A 205 15.28 -22.34 -3.07
C ALA A 205 14.43 -21.16 -3.55
N LYS A 206 14.83 -20.49 -4.65
CA LYS A 206 13.99 -19.47 -5.28
C LYS A 206 12.66 -20.07 -5.74
N LYS A 207 12.67 -21.17 -6.49
CA LYS A 207 11.43 -21.87 -6.91
C LYS A 207 10.57 -22.30 -5.72
N ALA A 208 11.20 -22.79 -4.65
CA ALA A 208 10.49 -23.17 -3.42
C ALA A 208 9.80 -21.96 -2.78
N ARG A 209 10.48 -20.81 -2.68
CA ARG A 209 9.88 -19.56 -2.22
C ARG A 209 8.71 -19.16 -3.09
N GLU A 210 8.91 -19.06 -4.41
CA GLU A 210 7.87 -18.65 -5.37
C GLU A 210 6.61 -19.52 -5.25
N GLN A 211 6.78 -20.83 -5.09
CA GLN A 211 5.67 -21.76 -4.84
C GLN A 211 4.94 -21.50 -3.52
N LEU A 212 5.67 -21.30 -2.41
CA LEU A 212 5.05 -21.06 -1.11
C LEU A 212 4.32 -19.72 -1.07
N VAL A 213 4.88 -18.68 -1.69
CA VAL A 213 4.23 -17.38 -1.88
C VAL A 213 2.94 -17.54 -2.66
N PHE A 214 3.00 -18.20 -3.82
CA PHE A 214 1.83 -18.46 -4.64
C PHE A 214 0.74 -19.21 -3.85
N TYR A 215 1.12 -20.23 -3.09
CA TYR A 215 0.18 -21.00 -2.30
C TYR A 215 -0.47 -20.19 -1.18
N GLU A 216 0.32 -19.40 -0.47
CA GLU A 216 -0.16 -18.52 0.60
C GLU A 216 -1.17 -17.50 0.05
N PHE A 217 -0.86 -16.89 -1.10
CA PHE A 217 -1.79 -16.01 -1.81
C PHE A 217 -3.03 -16.73 -2.33
N LEU A 218 -2.88 -17.93 -2.90
CA LEU A 218 -4.00 -18.73 -3.41
C LEU A 218 -4.97 -19.10 -2.28
N THR A 219 -4.44 -19.53 -1.14
CA THR A 219 -5.24 -19.87 0.05
C THR A 219 -6.01 -18.65 0.54
N TYR A 220 -5.36 -17.49 0.58
CA TYR A 220 -6.01 -16.24 0.97
C TYR A 220 -7.12 -15.85 -0.03
N GLN A 221 -6.87 -15.96 -1.33
CA GLN A 221 -7.85 -15.67 -2.37
C GLN A 221 -9.05 -16.63 -2.32
N LEU A 222 -8.83 -17.92 -2.11
CA LEU A 222 -9.91 -18.90 -1.96
C LEU A 222 -10.79 -18.59 -0.76
N LYS A 223 -10.22 -18.18 0.38
CA LYS A 223 -10.99 -17.75 1.56
C LYS A 223 -11.86 -16.52 1.28
N LEU A 224 -11.31 -15.52 0.59
CA LEU A 224 -12.06 -14.33 0.21
C LEU A 224 -13.22 -14.67 -0.74
N LEU A 225 -12.97 -15.50 -1.74
CA LEU A 225 -14.01 -15.93 -2.67
C LEU A 225 -15.07 -16.80 -1.99
N HIS A 226 -14.70 -17.62 -1.01
CA HIS A 226 -15.65 -18.37 -0.20
C HIS A 226 -16.55 -17.44 0.61
N LEU A 227 -15.98 -16.43 1.29
CA LEU A 227 -16.77 -15.40 1.99
C LEU A 227 -17.71 -14.64 1.04
N LYS A 228 -17.24 -14.33 -0.18
CA LYS A 228 -18.08 -13.73 -1.22
C LYS A 228 -19.23 -14.65 -1.60
N TYR A 229 -18.95 -15.92 -1.87
CA TYR A 229 -19.96 -16.93 -2.20
C TYR A 229 -20.99 -17.11 -1.08
N GLU A 230 -20.58 -17.15 0.18
CA GLU A 230 -21.51 -17.23 1.31
C GLU A 230 -22.46 -16.03 1.37
N ARG A 231 -21.96 -14.81 1.09
CA ARG A 231 -22.80 -13.61 0.99
C ARG A 231 -23.79 -13.69 -0.18
N GLU A 232 -23.34 -14.14 -1.35
CA GLU A 232 -24.19 -14.28 -2.54
C GLU A 232 -25.29 -15.34 -2.34
N LYS A 233 -24.96 -16.42 -1.60
CA LYS A 233 -25.88 -17.51 -1.25
C LYS A 233 -26.91 -17.10 -0.21
N ALA A 234 -26.62 -16.12 0.64
CA ALA A 234 -27.53 -15.60 1.66
C ALA A 234 -28.67 -14.75 1.08
N HIS A 235 -29.11 -15.03 -0.15
CA HIS A 235 -30.15 -14.36 -0.96
C HIS A 235 -31.02 -13.40 -0.16
N ASN A 236 -30.92 -12.11 -0.51
CA ASN A 236 -31.66 -11.04 0.12
C ASN A 236 -32.36 -10.22 -0.96
N GLU A 237 -33.67 -10.42 -1.12
CA GLU A 237 -34.48 -9.69 -2.09
C GLU A 237 -34.49 -8.17 -1.82
N ALA A 238 -34.26 -7.73 -0.58
CA ALA A 238 -34.17 -6.31 -0.26
C ALA A 238 -32.97 -5.61 -0.92
N ALA A 239 -31.96 -6.37 -1.34
CA ALA A 239 -30.80 -5.86 -2.07
C ALA A 239 -31.12 -5.47 -3.52
N VAL A 240 -32.17 -6.07 -4.11
CA VAL A 240 -32.52 -5.89 -5.51
C VAL A 240 -33.08 -4.49 -5.75
N VAL A 241 -32.43 -3.76 -6.65
CA VAL A 241 -32.86 -2.47 -7.16
C VAL A 241 -33.39 -2.67 -8.58
N ALA A 242 -34.69 -2.95 -8.69
CA ALA A 242 -35.38 -3.07 -9.97
C ALA A 242 -35.60 -1.69 -10.62
N TYR A 243 -34.51 -1.11 -11.15
CA TYR A 243 -34.52 0.22 -11.76
C TYR A 243 -35.23 0.24 -13.11
N ASP A 244 -35.77 1.41 -13.50
CA ASP A 244 -36.42 1.63 -14.80
C ASP A 244 -35.36 2.08 -15.82
N LEU A 245 -35.04 1.19 -16.77
CA LEU A 245 -34.05 1.45 -17.80
C LEU A 245 -34.39 2.65 -18.70
N SER A 246 -35.68 2.87 -18.99
CA SER A 246 -36.11 3.98 -19.86
C SER A 246 -35.87 5.31 -19.16
N ARG A 247 -36.32 5.44 -17.90
CA ARG A 247 -36.08 6.64 -17.10
C ARG A 247 -34.60 6.88 -16.83
N LEU A 248 -33.81 5.83 -16.63
CA LEU A 248 -32.36 5.96 -16.46
C LEU A 248 -31.70 6.50 -17.73
N LYS A 249 -32.11 6.03 -18.92
CA LYS A 249 -31.65 6.58 -20.20
C LYS A 249 -32.05 8.05 -20.37
N ASP A 250 -33.24 8.42 -19.92
CA ASP A 250 -33.68 9.82 -19.93
C ASP A 250 -32.76 10.68 -19.06
N ILE A 251 -32.43 10.25 -17.83
CA ILE A 251 -31.47 10.95 -16.95
C ILE A 251 -30.10 11.09 -17.65
N ILE A 252 -29.59 10.02 -18.26
CA ILE A 252 -28.28 10.03 -18.96
C ILE A 252 -28.30 10.99 -20.16
N SER A 253 -29.45 11.15 -20.84
CA SER A 253 -29.54 12.02 -22.03
C SER A 253 -29.44 13.52 -21.71
N HIS A 254 -29.65 13.91 -20.45
CA HIS A 254 -29.51 15.30 -19.99
C HIS A 254 -28.04 15.69 -19.70
N ILE A 255 -27.11 14.74 -19.77
CA ILE A 255 -25.69 15.00 -19.51
C ILE A 255 -25.11 15.80 -20.70
N PRO A 256 -24.48 16.97 -20.46
CA PRO A 256 -24.00 17.85 -21.53
C PRO A 256 -22.74 17.36 -22.28
N PHE A 257 -22.30 16.13 -22.02
CA PHE A 257 -21.15 15.49 -22.62
C PHE A 257 -21.38 14.00 -22.77
N GLU A 258 -20.69 13.37 -23.72
CA GLU A 258 -20.75 11.93 -23.89
C GLU A 258 -19.91 11.22 -22.83
N LEU A 259 -20.48 10.18 -22.22
CA LEU A 259 -19.75 9.28 -21.32
C LEU A 259 -18.67 8.52 -22.08
N THR A 260 -17.50 8.33 -21.47
CA THR A 260 -16.45 7.50 -22.07
C THR A 260 -16.85 6.03 -22.08
N ASP A 261 -16.21 5.20 -22.91
CA ASP A 261 -16.51 3.77 -22.97
C ASP A 261 -16.22 3.07 -21.64
N GLY A 262 -15.15 3.46 -20.94
CA GLY A 262 -14.86 3.00 -19.58
C GLY A 262 -15.95 3.39 -18.57
N GLN A 263 -16.51 4.60 -18.66
CA GLN A 263 -17.64 5.02 -17.81
C GLN A 263 -18.89 4.18 -18.10
N LYS A 264 -19.21 3.97 -19.38
CA LYS A 264 -20.36 3.15 -19.82
C LYS A 264 -20.24 1.70 -19.33
N GLN A 265 -19.06 1.09 -19.47
CA GLN A 265 -18.81 -0.28 -19.00
C GLN A 265 -18.98 -0.42 -17.48
N ILE A 266 -18.44 0.53 -16.71
CA ILE A 266 -18.55 0.53 -15.25
C ILE A 266 -20.01 0.72 -14.81
N ILE A 267 -20.73 1.68 -15.42
CA ILE A 267 -22.14 1.91 -15.13
C ILE A 267 -22.96 0.65 -15.39
N ASN A 268 -22.76 -0.01 -16.54
CA ASN A 268 -23.44 -1.27 -16.87
C ASN A 268 -23.13 -2.39 -15.86
N SER A 269 -21.87 -2.48 -15.41
CA SER A 269 -21.49 -3.45 -14.38
C SER A 269 -22.19 -3.17 -13.05
N ILE A 270 -22.21 -1.90 -12.61
CA ILE A 270 -22.88 -1.51 -11.36
C ILE A 270 -24.39 -1.77 -11.47
N CYS A 271 -25.02 -1.36 -12.57
CA CYS A 271 -26.45 -1.62 -12.79
C CYS A 271 -26.77 -3.12 -12.81
N ARG A 272 -25.87 -3.97 -13.31
CA ARG A 272 -26.04 -5.42 -13.24
C ARG A 272 -26.01 -5.93 -11.80
N ASP A 273 -25.06 -5.45 -11.00
CA ASP A 273 -24.94 -5.84 -9.59
C ASP A 273 -26.14 -5.34 -8.77
N LEU A 274 -26.67 -4.16 -9.09
CA LEU A 274 -27.89 -3.62 -8.48
C LEU A 274 -29.12 -4.52 -8.70
N LEU A 275 -29.14 -5.33 -9.74
CA LEU A 275 -30.22 -6.30 -10.00
C LEU A 275 -29.99 -7.66 -9.32
N ALA A 276 -28.83 -7.86 -8.69
CA ALA A 276 -28.49 -9.12 -8.05
C ALA A 276 -29.27 -9.31 -6.72
N PRO A 277 -29.62 -10.55 -6.34
CA PRO A 277 -30.32 -10.85 -5.09
C PRO A 277 -29.38 -10.84 -3.86
N TYR A 278 -28.33 -10.01 -3.89
CA TYR A 278 -27.36 -9.84 -2.81
C TYR A 278 -26.76 -8.43 -2.91
N PRO A 279 -26.36 -7.81 -1.78
CA PRO A 279 -25.89 -6.43 -1.79
C PRO A 279 -24.57 -6.30 -2.54
N MET A 280 -24.52 -5.39 -3.50
CA MET A 280 -23.29 -5.00 -4.18
C MET A 280 -22.29 -4.43 -3.17
N ASN A 281 -21.02 -4.82 -3.29
CA ASN A 281 -19.92 -4.24 -2.51
C ASN A 281 -18.75 -3.96 -3.45
N ARG A 282 -18.63 -2.73 -3.95
CA ARG A 282 -17.75 -2.40 -5.09
C ARG A 282 -16.85 -1.20 -4.81
N LEU A 283 -15.60 -1.30 -5.23
CA LEU A 283 -14.61 -0.21 -5.27
C LEU A 283 -14.50 0.36 -6.70
N LEU A 284 -14.94 1.59 -6.88
CA LEU A 284 -14.69 2.40 -8.06
C LEU A 284 -13.40 3.22 -7.89
N GLN A 285 -12.37 2.81 -8.60
CA GLN A 285 -11.09 3.48 -8.63
C GLN A 285 -10.91 4.21 -9.95
N GLY A 286 -10.43 5.45 -9.91
CA GLY A 286 -10.10 6.18 -11.11
C GLY A 286 -9.25 7.39 -10.78
N ASP A 287 -8.51 7.89 -11.76
CA ASP A 287 -7.65 9.06 -11.56
C ASP A 287 -8.49 10.31 -11.17
N VAL A 288 -7.86 11.32 -10.57
CA VAL A 288 -8.48 12.62 -10.26
C VAL A 288 -9.04 13.21 -11.55
N GLY A 289 -10.36 13.43 -11.61
CA GLY A 289 -11.05 13.97 -12.79
C GLY A 289 -11.31 12.97 -13.92
N SER A 290 -11.26 11.66 -13.65
CA SER A 290 -11.74 10.59 -14.56
C SER A 290 -13.27 10.54 -14.71
N GLY A 291 -14.01 11.29 -13.87
CA GLY A 291 -15.48 11.33 -13.92
C GLY A 291 -16.19 10.36 -12.97
N LYS A 292 -15.53 9.90 -11.89
CA LYS A 292 -16.13 9.05 -10.84
C LYS A 292 -17.47 9.60 -10.31
N THR A 293 -17.56 10.90 -10.08
CA THR A 293 -18.78 11.56 -9.60
C THR A 293 -19.95 11.41 -10.57
N VAL A 294 -19.71 11.41 -11.88
CA VAL A 294 -20.76 11.20 -12.89
C VAL A 294 -21.27 9.77 -12.82
N VAL A 295 -20.38 8.78 -12.66
CA VAL A 295 -20.76 7.39 -12.43
C VAL A 295 -21.62 7.27 -11.17
N ALA A 296 -21.21 7.90 -10.07
CA ALA A 296 -21.99 7.92 -8.83
C ALA A 296 -23.40 8.49 -9.03
N PHE A 297 -23.54 9.62 -9.73
CA PHE A 297 -24.85 10.22 -9.98
C PHE A 297 -25.74 9.37 -10.89
N VAL A 298 -25.19 8.76 -11.94
CA VAL A 298 -25.98 7.84 -12.79
C VAL A 298 -26.51 6.66 -11.98
N VAL A 299 -25.67 6.09 -11.10
CA VAL A 299 -26.06 4.96 -10.24
C VAL A 299 -27.09 5.38 -9.18
N MET A 300 -26.97 6.58 -8.61
CA MET A 300 -28.03 7.16 -7.76
C MET A 300 -29.34 7.32 -8.52
N GLY A 301 -29.27 7.80 -9.77
CA GLY A 301 -30.44 7.90 -10.66
C GLY A 301 -31.12 6.55 -10.88
N ALA A 302 -30.34 5.47 -11.08
CA ALA A 302 -30.90 4.11 -11.19
C ALA A 302 -31.71 3.74 -9.94
N VAL A 303 -31.18 3.98 -8.75
CA VAL A 303 -31.89 3.73 -7.49
C VAL A 303 -33.18 4.55 -7.38
N PHE A 304 -33.13 5.84 -7.73
CA PHE A 304 -34.30 6.72 -7.66
C PHE A 304 -35.45 6.25 -8.55
N THR A 305 -35.14 5.68 -9.72
CA THR A 305 -36.17 5.14 -10.62
C THR A 305 -36.92 3.94 -10.05
N SER A 306 -36.34 3.25 -9.06
CA SER A 306 -36.97 2.13 -8.34
C SER A 306 -37.73 2.57 -7.07
N SER A 307 -37.89 3.89 -6.87
CA SER A 307 -38.40 4.49 -5.63
C SER A 307 -37.55 4.20 -4.38
N GLY A 308 -36.28 3.83 -4.58
CA GLY A 308 -35.30 3.71 -3.52
C GLY A 308 -34.61 5.04 -3.22
N GLN A 309 -34.00 5.13 -2.04
CA GLN A 309 -33.17 6.25 -1.62
C GLN A 309 -31.68 5.89 -1.72
N ALA A 310 -30.86 6.90 -2.03
CA ALA A 310 -29.41 6.77 -2.07
C ALA A 310 -28.73 7.87 -1.24
N VAL A 311 -27.56 7.54 -0.68
CA VAL A 311 -26.73 8.49 0.06
C VAL A 311 -25.33 8.57 -0.52
N LEU A 312 -24.77 9.77 -0.63
CA LEU A 312 -23.38 10.02 -0.99
C LEU A 312 -22.66 10.73 0.16
N MET A 313 -21.66 10.05 0.70
CA MET A 313 -20.83 10.51 1.81
C MET A 313 -19.58 11.19 1.29
N ALA A 314 -19.33 12.40 1.76
CA ALA A 314 -18.13 13.17 1.47
C ALA A 314 -17.34 13.45 2.77
N PRO A 315 -16.00 13.45 2.73
CA PRO A 315 -15.18 13.55 3.95
C PRO A 315 -15.22 14.94 4.60
N THR A 316 -15.62 15.98 3.86
CA THR A 316 -15.74 17.34 4.38
C THR A 316 -16.99 18.02 3.88
N GLU A 317 -17.44 19.04 4.61
CA GLU A 317 -18.64 19.83 4.25
C GLU A 317 -18.46 20.53 2.90
N LEU A 318 -17.25 20.97 2.59
CA LEU A 318 -16.95 21.64 1.32
C LEU A 318 -17.11 20.69 0.13
N LEU A 319 -16.67 19.44 0.27
CA LEU A 319 -16.89 18.41 -0.75
C LEU A 319 -18.36 18.01 -0.84
N ALA A 320 -19.05 17.89 0.30
CA ALA A 320 -20.48 17.59 0.32
C ALA A 320 -21.28 18.67 -0.42
N GLU A 321 -20.99 19.95 -0.16
CA GLU A 321 -21.62 21.08 -0.87
C GLU A 321 -21.32 21.04 -2.37
N GLN A 322 -20.08 20.73 -2.78
CA GLN A 322 -19.73 20.62 -4.19
C GLN A 322 -20.45 19.50 -4.92
N HIS A 323 -20.54 18.33 -4.28
CA HIS A 323 -21.32 17.21 -4.79
C HIS A 323 -22.80 17.58 -4.86
N TYR A 324 -23.32 18.27 -3.85
CA TYR A 324 -24.71 18.74 -3.82
C TYR A 324 -25.03 19.71 -4.96
N GLN A 325 -24.24 20.75 -5.16
CA GLN A 325 -24.43 21.70 -6.27
C GLN A 325 -24.28 21.03 -7.65
N SER A 326 -23.41 20.02 -7.74
CA SER A 326 -23.26 19.25 -8.98
C SER A 326 -24.43 18.31 -9.22
N ALA A 327 -24.96 17.68 -8.17
CA ALA A 327 -26.14 16.83 -8.21
C ALA A 327 -27.40 17.64 -8.57
N LEU A 328 -27.60 18.82 -7.98
CA LEU A 328 -28.74 19.70 -8.32
C LEU A 328 -28.78 20.03 -9.82
N ARG A 329 -27.63 20.34 -10.42
CA ARG A 329 -27.52 20.58 -11.87
C ARG A 329 -27.70 19.32 -12.69
N PHE A 330 -27.19 18.19 -12.20
CA PHE A 330 -27.29 16.90 -12.89
C PHE A 330 -28.73 16.37 -12.95
N PHE A 331 -29.49 16.59 -11.89
CA PHE A 331 -30.89 16.14 -11.75
C PHE A 331 -31.91 17.26 -12.01
N GLU A 332 -31.47 18.39 -12.57
CA GLU A 332 -32.34 19.50 -12.93
C GLU A 332 -33.41 19.05 -13.93
N GLY A 333 -34.67 19.39 -13.69
CA GLY A 333 -35.80 18.96 -14.52
C GLY A 333 -36.29 17.52 -14.29
N THR A 334 -35.68 16.77 -13.36
CA THR A 334 -36.16 15.45 -12.92
C THR A 334 -37.07 15.58 -11.69
N PRO A 335 -37.95 14.60 -11.40
CA PRO A 335 -38.82 14.64 -10.21
C PRO A 335 -38.09 14.29 -8.90
N TYR A 336 -36.77 14.09 -8.92
CA TYR A 336 -36.02 13.56 -7.79
C TYR A 336 -35.47 14.68 -6.90
N ASN A 337 -35.78 14.62 -5.62
CA ASN A 337 -35.33 15.61 -4.65
C ASN A 337 -34.03 15.16 -3.99
N ILE A 338 -33.05 16.07 -3.93
CA ILE A 338 -31.75 15.84 -3.30
C ILE A 338 -31.59 16.84 -2.16
N ALA A 339 -31.11 16.37 -1.02
CA ALA A 339 -30.84 17.20 0.15
C ALA A 339 -29.37 17.13 0.58
N LEU A 340 -28.92 18.17 1.28
CA LEU A 340 -27.60 18.26 1.87
C LEU A 340 -27.69 18.20 3.41
N LEU A 341 -26.93 17.29 4.03
CA LEU A 341 -26.83 17.17 5.49
C LEU A 341 -25.38 17.20 5.96
N THR A 342 -25.03 18.28 6.64
CA THR A 342 -23.69 18.57 7.20
C THR A 342 -23.80 18.84 8.72
N GLY A 343 -22.66 19.02 9.39
CA GLY A 343 -22.65 19.44 10.79
C GLY A 343 -23.11 20.89 10.96
N SER A 344 -22.95 21.70 9.91
CA SER A 344 -23.38 23.10 9.82
C SER A 344 -24.85 23.31 9.40
N THR A 345 -25.61 22.25 9.10
CA THR A 345 -27.02 22.37 8.68
C THR A 345 -27.88 22.99 9.80
N LYS A 346 -28.66 24.03 9.47
CA LYS A 346 -29.49 24.75 10.44
C LYS A 346 -30.52 23.80 11.07
N PRO A 347 -30.86 23.96 12.38
CA PRO A 347 -31.79 23.05 13.05
C PRO A 347 -33.18 22.93 12.41
N LYS A 348 -33.69 24.02 11.82
CA LYS A 348 -34.98 24.02 11.13
C LYS A 348 -34.93 23.15 9.86
N ASP A 349 -33.92 23.37 9.02
CA ASP A 349 -33.73 22.65 7.76
C ASP A 349 -33.41 21.18 8.04
N ARG A 350 -32.60 20.91 9.06
CA ARG A 350 -32.30 19.55 9.54
C ARG A 350 -33.57 18.77 9.86
N ARG A 351 -34.52 19.35 10.61
CA ARG A 351 -35.79 18.69 10.95
C ARG A 351 -36.62 18.36 9.71
N GLN A 352 -36.64 19.25 8.72
CA GLN A 352 -37.35 19.02 7.46
C GLN A 352 -36.69 17.91 6.64
N ILE A 353 -35.36 17.89 6.57
CA ILE A 353 -34.59 16.85 5.88
C ILE A 353 -34.85 15.48 6.54
N LEU A 354 -34.74 15.39 7.86
CA LEU A 354 -34.99 14.12 8.57
C LEU A 354 -36.41 13.60 8.35
N LEU A 355 -37.42 14.49 8.33
CA LEU A 355 -38.78 14.11 8.02
C LEU A 355 -38.91 13.60 6.57
N GLY A 356 -38.37 14.36 5.60
CA GLY A 356 -38.42 14.00 4.18
C GLY A 356 -37.65 12.71 3.84
N LEU A 357 -36.60 12.39 4.58
CA LEU A 357 -35.90 11.10 4.45
C LEU A 357 -36.77 9.95 4.95
N LYS A 358 -37.44 10.14 6.08
CA LYS A 358 -38.33 9.13 6.68
C LYS A 358 -39.62 8.91 5.90
N THR A 359 -40.13 9.91 5.19
CA THR A 359 -41.34 9.80 4.35
C THR A 359 -41.05 9.41 2.91
N GLY A 360 -39.78 9.34 2.50
CA GLY A 360 -39.37 9.04 1.12
C GLY A 360 -39.50 10.23 0.15
N GLU A 361 -39.87 11.42 0.61
CA GLU A 361 -39.94 12.64 -0.20
C GLU A 361 -38.58 13.06 -0.77
N ILE A 362 -37.50 12.77 -0.03
CA ILE A 362 -36.12 13.01 -0.45
C ILE A 362 -35.58 11.72 -1.08
N SER A 363 -35.29 11.75 -2.38
CA SER A 363 -34.72 10.62 -3.11
C SER A 363 -33.24 10.43 -2.79
N GLY A 364 -32.48 11.54 -2.69
CA GLY A 364 -31.03 11.51 -2.49
C GLY A 364 -30.56 12.33 -1.30
N LEU A 365 -29.60 11.81 -0.53
CA LEU A 365 -28.91 12.55 0.52
C LEU A 365 -27.43 12.69 0.18
N ILE A 366 -26.89 13.91 0.25
CA ILE A 366 -25.46 14.16 0.21
C ILE A 366 -25.05 14.67 1.59
N GLY A 367 -24.00 14.12 2.18
CA GLY A 367 -23.66 14.51 3.54
C GLY A 367 -22.27 14.13 4.01
N THR A 368 -21.98 14.56 5.24
CA THR A 368 -20.73 14.25 5.95
C THR A 368 -21.00 13.25 7.07
N HIS A 369 -20.09 13.18 8.05
CA HIS A 369 -20.25 12.37 9.27
C HIS A 369 -21.59 12.59 10.01
N ALA A 370 -22.29 13.70 9.76
CA ALA A 370 -23.64 13.96 10.27
C ALA A 370 -24.67 12.89 9.87
N VAL A 371 -24.46 12.17 8.77
CA VAL A 371 -25.35 11.08 8.30
C VAL A 371 -25.32 9.87 9.23
N PHE A 372 -24.22 9.61 9.95
CA PHE A 372 -24.10 8.46 10.83
C PHE A 372 -24.93 8.58 12.13
N GLN A 373 -25.48 9.75 12.42
CA GLN A 373 -26.26 9.97 13.64
C GLN A 373 -27.52 9.11 13.64
N ASP A 374 -27.92 8.59 14.80
CA ASP A 374 -29.03 7.64 14.94
C ASP A 374 -30.37 8.21 14.47
N GLU A 375 -30.56 9.53 14.58
CA GLU A 375 -31.77 10.23 14.12
C GLU A 375 -31.97 10.24 12.59
N VAL A 376 -30.92 9.96 11.82
CA VAL A 376 -31.00 9.89 10.34
C VAL A 376 -31.56 8.53 9.95
N VAL A 377 -32.87 8.51 9.66
CA VAL A 377 -33.62 7.32 9.26
C VAL A 377 -34.16 7.51 7.85
N PHE A 378 -33.90 6.54 6.99
CA PHE A 378 -34.41 6.47 5.62
C PHE A 378 -35.68 5.63 5.59
N ASP A 379 -36.58 5.93 4.67
CA ASP A 379 -37.72 5.06 4.34
C ASP A 379 -37.22 3.78 3.65
N ARG A 380 -36.39 3.93 2.61
CA ARG A 380 -35.87 2.81 1.81
C ARG A 380 -34.47 3.08 1.26
N LEU A 381 -33.45 3.06 2.13
CA LEU A 381 -32.06 3.18 1.70
C LEU A 381 -31.59 1.93 0.95
N GLN A 382 -31.25 2.07 -0.32
CA GLN A 382 -30.78 0.95 -1.16
C GLN A 382 -29.34 1.11 -1.67
N LEU A 383 -28.77 2.31 -1.60
CA LEU A 383 -27.40 2.57 -2.05
C LEU A 383 -26.67 3.55 -1.13
N ALA A 384 -25.47 3.17 -0.72
CA ALA A 384 -24.51 4.00 -0.01
C ALA A 384 -23.25 4.20 -0.85
N ILE A 385 -22.95 5.45 -1.19
CA ILE A 385 -21.74 5.86 -1.89
C ILE A 385 -20.80 6.53 -0.91
N ILE A 386 -19.53 6.10 -0.86
CA ILE A 386 -18.51 6.68 0.02
C ILE A 386 -17.36 7.23 -0.82
N ASP A 387 -17.19 8.55 -0.84
CA ASP A 387 -16.09 9.21 -1.54
C ASP A 387 -14.86 9.36 -0.64
N GLU A 388 -13.67 9.17 -1.19
CA GLU A 388 -12.38 9.21 -0.48
C GLU A 388 -12.36 8.34 0.80
N GLN A 389 -12.65 7.04 0.64
CA GLN A 389 -12.84 6.08 1.73
C GLN A 389 -11.77 6.11 2.83
N HIS A 390 -10.51 6.39 2.48
CA HIS A 390 -9.39 6.36 3.43
C HIS A 390 -9.55 7.36 4.60
N ARG A 391 -10.49 8.30 4.52
CA ARG A 391 -10.83 9.22 5.62
C ARG A 391 -11.92 8.69 6.57
N PHE A 392 -12.58 7.58 6.23
CA PHE A 392 -13.67 7.00 7.00
C PHE A 392 -13.26 5.66 7.61
N GLY A 393 -13.55 5.47 8.90
CA GLY A 393 -13.23 4.23 9.62
C GLY A 393 -14.16 3.07 9.22
N VAL A 394 -13.71 1.82 9.43
CA VAL A 394 -14.50 0.61 9.16
C VAL A 394 -15.85 0.62 9.89
N LYS A 395 -15.88 1.07 11.16
CA LYS A 395 -17.11 1.16 11.97
C LYS A 395 -18.15 2.11 11.37
N GLN A 396 -17.72 3.23 10.79
CA GLN A 396 -18.62 4.21 10.20
C GLN A 396 -19.30 3.65 8.95
N ARG A 397 -18.58 2.85 8.15
CA ARG A 397 -19.16 2.15 7.00
C ARG A 397 -20.26 1.18 7.45
N GLN A 398 -19.98 0.38 8.48
CA GLN A 398 -20.97 -0.56 9.01
C GLN A 398 -22.23 0.19 9.49
N GLN A 399 -22.06 1.29 10.23
CA GLN A 399 -23.19 2.13 10.68
C GLN A 399 -24.07 2.66 9.53
N LEU A 400 -23.53 2.85 8.33
CA LEU A 400 -24.30 3.28 7.17
C LEU A 400 -25.04 2.12 6.51
N ILE A 401 -24.40 0.95 6.44
CA ILE A 401 -25.00 -0.28 5.93
C ILE A 401 -26.16 -0.69 6.85
N ASP A 402 -25.97 -0.60 8.17
CA ASP A 402 -26.96 -0.96 9.19
C ASP A 402 -28.20 -0.04 9.20
N LYS A 403 -28.18 1.09 8.48
CA LYS A 403 -29.34 1.98 8.32
C LYS A 403 -30.36 1.49 7.30
N GLY A 404 -30.05 0.44 6.55
CA GLY A 404 -30.98 -0.26 5.68
C GLY A 404 -30.86 -1.78 5.82
N GLU A 405 -31.78 -2.53 5.23
CA GLU A 405 -31.84 -3.99 5.37
C GLU A 405 -30.75 -4.71 4.53
N ALA A 406 -30.45 -4.19 3.34
CA ALA A 406 -29.48 -4.76 2.40
C ALA A 406 -28.89 -3.70 1.46
N VAL A 407 -28.19 -2.73 2.04
CA VAL A 407 -27.71 -1.56 1.30
C VAL A 407 -26.57 -1.92 0.35
N ASN A 408 -26.74 -1.62 -0.94
CA ASN A 408 -25.67 -1.71 -1.93
C ASN A 408 -24.59 -0.65 -1.63
N THR A 409 -23.32 -1.02 -1.64
CA THR A 409 -22.21 -0.13 -1.27
C THR A 409 -21.28 0.11 -2.45
N LEU A 410 -21.08 1.39 -2.80
CA LEU A 410 -20.12 1.85 -3.79
C LEU A 410 -19.07 2.75 -3.13
N VAL A 411 -17.85 2.28 -3.09
CA VAL A 411 -16.71 3.03 -2.57
C VAL A 411 -15.98 3.70 -3.71
N MET A 412 -15.63 4.98 -3.58
CA MET A 412 -14.81 5.70 -4.54
C MET A 412 -13.46 6.11 -3.94
N THR A 413 -12.40 6.02 -4.75
CA THR A 413 -11.10 6.58 -4.39
C THR A 413 -10.47 7.30 -5.58
N ALA A 414 -9.85 8.44 -5.30
CA ALA A 414 -9.03 9.15 -6.29
C ALA A 414 -7.58 8.67 -6.33
N THR A 415 -7.10 7.98 -5.27
CA THR A 415 -5.77 7.37 -5.27
C THR A 415 -5.79 6.06 -6.03
N PRO A 416 -4.98 5.93 -7.10
CA PRO A 416 -4.90 4.67 -7.80
C PRO A 416 -4.12 3.65 -6.96
N ILE A 417 -4.83 2.77 -6.24
CA ILE A 417 -4.23 1.63 -5.57
C ILE A 417 -3.88 0.57 -6.62
N PRO A 418 -2.63 0.04 -6.66
CA PRO A 418 -2.30 -1.09 -7.52
C PRO A 418 -3.32 -2.22 -7.37
N ARG A 419 -3.71 -2.85 -8.48
CA ARG A 419 -4.78 -3.87 -8.48
C ARG A 419 -4.52 -4.97 -7.44
N THR A 420 -3.27 -5.37 -7.28
CA THR A 420 -2.79 -6.37 -6.31
C THR A 420 -3.06 -5.97 -4.86
N LEU A 421 -2.78 -4.71 -4.53
CA LEU A 421 -3.10 -4.16 -3.22
C LEU A 421 -4.60 -4.00 -3.02
N ALA A 422 -5.35 -3.56 -4.04
CA ALA A 422 -6.80 -3.42 -3.95
C ALA A 422 -7.48 -4.77 -3.67
N ILE A 423 -7.08 -5.83 -4.38
CA ILE A 423 -7.56 -7.20 -4.20
C ILE A 423 -7.21 -7.75 -2.80
N THR A 424 -6.10 -7.30 -2.20
CA THR A 424 -5.69 -7.81 -0.88
C THR A 424 -6.35 -7.04 0.27
N LEU A 425 -6.28 -5.71 0.20
CA LEU A 425 -6.80 -4.78 1.22
C LEU A 425 -8.32 -4.77 1.28
N TYR A 426 -8.94 -5.00 0.13
CA TYR A 426 -10.38 -4.90 -0.05
C TYR A 426 -10.90 -6.13 -0.78
N GLY A 427 -10.35 -7.30 -0.48
CA GLY A 427 -10.63 -8.54 -1.21
C GLY A 427 -12.07 -9.03 -1.17
N ASP A 428 -12.93 -8.39 -0.38
CA ASP A 428 -14.37 -8.57 -0.38
C ASP A 428 -15.14 -7.53 -1.23
N LEU A 429 -14.42 -6.62 -1.90
CA LEU A 429 -14.92 -5.62 -2.84
C LEU A 429 -14.63 -6.06 -4.28
N ASP A 430 -15.64 -5.95 -5.14
CA ASP A 430 -15.41 -5.99 -6.59
C ASP A 430 -14.72 -4.70 -7.03
N VAL A 431 -13.66 -4.78 -7.83
CA VAL A 431 -12.85 -3.61 -8.22
C VAL A 431 -13.17 -3.18 -9.66
N SER A 432 -13.60 -1.94 -9.84
CA SER A 432 -13.79 -1.29 -11.14
C SER A 432 -12.75 -0.19 -11.33
N GLN A 433 -12.00 -0.24 -12.43
CA GLN A 433 -10.95 0.75 -12.74
C GLN A 433 -11.34 1.63 -13.92
N LEU A 434 -11.42 2.94 -13.68
CA LEU A 434 -11.65 3.96 -14.68
C LEU A 434 -10.32 4.60 -15.11
N LYS A 435 -9.75 4.07 -16.20
CA LYS A 435 -8.46 4.49 -16.75
C LYS A 435 -8.57 5.67 -17.73
N GLU A 436 -9.72 5.80 -18.39
CA GLU A 436 -9.95 6.83 -19.39
C GLU A 436 -10.20 8.20 -18.74
N MET A 437 -9.65 9.25 -19.35
CA MET A 437 -9.97 10.62 -18.99
C MET A 437 -11.05 11.17 -19.94
N PRO A 438 -11.98 12.01 -19.46
CA PRO A 438 -12.98 12.66 -20.31
C PRO A 438 -12.36 13.46 -21.47
N ALA A 439 -13.08 13.53 -22.59
CA ALA A 439 -12.65 14.29 -23.76
C ALA A 439 -12.47 15.79 -23.44
N GLY A 440 -11.40 16.39 -23.99
CA GLY A 440 -11.10 17.83 -23.83
C GLY A 440 -10.09 18.17 -22.74
N ARG A 441 -9.66 17.21 -21.91
CA ARG A 441 -8.61 17.45 -20.89
C ARG A 441 -7.21 17.49 -21.52
N GLN A 442 -6.51 18.60 -21.33
CA GLN A 442 -5.15 18.77 -21.84
C GLN A 442 -4.11 18.17 -20.89
N LYS A 443 -3.04 17.60 -21.46
CA LYS A 443 -1.90 17.08 -20.70
C LYS A 443 -1.20 18.18 -19.91
N ILE A 444 -0.96 17.93 -18.63
CA ILE A 444 -0.29 18.89 -17.74
C ILE A 444 1.22 18.84 -17.99
N THR A 445 1.81 19.97 -18.36
CA THR A 445 3.27 20.02 -18.58
C THR A 445 3.98 20.04 -17.23
N THR A 446 4.60 18.92 -16.85
CA THR A 446 5.29 18.79 -15.56
C THR A 446 6.79 19.00 -15.73
N ARG A 447 7.41 19.88 -14.92
CA ARG A 447 8.85 20.16 -14.98
C ARG A 447 9.46 20.21 -13.57
N TRP A 448 10.57 19.50 -13.40
CA TRP A 448 11.41 19.63 -12.22
C TRP A 448 12.45 20.74 -12.42
N VAL A 449 12.53 21.64 -11.45
CA VAL A 449 13.46 22.77 -11.39
C VAL A 449 14.23 22.75 -10.08
N ARG A 450 15.47 23.24 -10.11
CA ARG A 450 16.28 23.48 -8.91
C ARG A 450 15.92 24.82 -8.28
N ALA A 451 16.19 25.00 -7.00
CA ALA A 451 15.87 26.25 -6.28
C ALA A 451 16.41 27.51 -6.98
N LYS A 452 17.63 27.46 -7.54
CA LYS A 452 18.24 28.59 -8.29
C LYS A 452 17.51 28.96 -9.59
N GLN A 453 16.64 28.09 -10.09
CA GLN A 453 15.88 28.32 -11.31
C GLN A 453 14.51 28.96 -11.03
N LEU A 454 14.11 29.10 -9.77
CA LEU A 454 12.85 29.74 -9.38
C LEU A 454 12.78 31.20 -9.85
N ASP A 455 13.91 31.90 -9.94
CA ASP A 455 13.99 33.27 -10.47
C ASP A 455 13.49 33.37 -11.93
N ARG A 456 13.53 32.26 -12.69
CA ARG A 456 12.94 32.18 -14.04
C ARG A 456 11.50 31.70 -14.04
N VAL A 457 11.06 31.04 -12.97
CA VAL A 457 9.70 30.53 -12.82
C VAL A 457 8.74 31.65 -12.40
N TYR A 458 9.13 32.52 -11.48
CA TYR A 458 8.26 33.61 -11.00
C TYR A 458 7.76 34.53 -12.13
N PRO A 459 8.60 35.01 -13.08
CA PRO A 459 8.11 35.80 -14.20
C PRO A 459 7.14 35.03 -15.12
N PHE A 460 7.32 33.71 -15.24
CA PHE A 460 6.39 32.87 -15.99
C PHE A 460 5.02 32.77 -15.30
N ILE A 461 5.02 32.60 -13.97
CA ILE A 461 3.79 32.60 -13.16
C ILE A 461 3.06 33.93 -13.31
N LEU A 462 3.77 35.05 -13.22
CA LEU A 462 3.20 36.40 -13.36
C LEU A 462 2.53 36.59 -14.72
N ARG A 463 3.17 36.20 -15.83
CA ARG A 463 2.58 36.31 -17.18
C ARG A 463 1.27 35.53 -17.32
N GLU A 464 1.19 34.34 -16.74
CA GLU A 464 -0.04 33.54 -16.78
C GLU A 464 -1.15 34.20 -15.94
N ILE A 465 -0.80 34.79 -14.79
CA ILE A 465 -1.76 35.55 -13.98
C ILE A 465 -2.24 36.81 -14.70
N GLU A 466 -1.34 37.54 -15.37
CA GLU A 466 -1.67 38.71 -16.21
C GLU A 466 -2.62 38.33 -17.37
N ASN A 467 -2.56 37.08 -17.84
CA ASN A 467 -3.51 36.51 -18.79
C ASN A 467 -4.86 36.07 -18.16
N GLY A 468 -5.11 36.49 -16.91
CA GLY A 468 -6.32 36.20 -16.15
C GLY A 468 -6.36 34.82 -15.50
N ARG A 469 -5.22 34.12 -15.36
CA ARG A 469 -5.16 32.77 -14.74
C ARG A 469 -4.81 32.84 -13.26
N GLN A 470 -4.89 31.68 -12.60
CA GLN A 470 -4.60 31.55 -11.18
C GLN A 470 -3.54 30.47 -10.92
N ALA A 471 -2.85 30.58 -9.79
CA ALA A 471 -1.76 29.68 -9.42
C ALA A 471 -1.91 29.13 -8.00
N TYR A 472 -1.59 27.85 -7.83
CA TYR A 472 -1.36 27.23 -6.53
C TYR A 472 0.12 27.19 -6.22
N VAL A 473 0.48 27.51 -4.98
CA VAL A 473 1.84 27.42 -4.45
C VAL A 473 1.83 26.56 -3.18
N ILE A 474 2.44 25.38 -3.24
CA ILE A 474 2.43 24.39 -2.17
C ILE A 474 3.75 24.39 -1.41
N SER A 475 3.64 24.48 -0.09
CA SER A 475 4.74 24.29 0.87
C SER A 475 4.66 22.90 1.50
N PRO A 476 5.79 22.19 1.68
CA PRO A 476 5.82 20.91 2.37
C PRO A 476 5.48 21.05 3.86
N LEU A 477 4.96 19.95 4.41
CA LEU A 477 4.90 19.75 5.86
C LEU A 477 6.27 19.26 6.34
N ILE A 478 6.78 19.81 7.45
CA ILE A 478 7.96 19.25 8.12
C ILE A 478 7.46 18.49 9.34
N GLU A 479 7.64 17.16 9.33
CA GLU A 479 7.09 16.21 10.32
C GLU A 479 7.57 16.43 11.77
N GLU A 480 8.47 17.39 12.02
CA GLU A 480 9.05 17.61 13.34
C GLU A 480 8.26 18.63 14.21
N SER A 481 7.37 19.47 13.64
CA SER A 481 6.42 20.26 14.45
C SER A 481 5.32 20.96 13.63
N GLN A 482 4.08 20.97 14.13
CA GLN A 482 3.00 21.78 13.53
C GLN A 482 3.24 23.30 13.58
N ASN A 483 4.24 23.77 14.35
CA ASN A 483 4.66 25.18 14.36
C ASN A 483 5.49 25.53 13.12
N SER A 484 6.36 24.62 12.65
CA SER A 484 7.20 24.85 11.46
C SER A 484 6.42 24.92 10.15
N ASP A 485 5.26 24.25 10.05
CA ASP A 485 4.43 24.27 8.83
C ASP A 485 3.85 25.66 8.53
N ARG A 486 3.38 26.36 9.56
CA ARG A 486 2.89 27.73 9.46
C ARG A 486 4.01 28.66 9.02
N GLU A 487 5.17 28.52 9.64
CA GLU A 487 6.32 29.40 9.40
C GLU A 487 6.80 29.28 7.95
N ASN A 488 6.85 28.07 7.39
CA ASN A 488 7.24 27.86 6.00
C ASN A 488 6.23 28.45 5.00
N ALA A 489 4.93 28.15 5.14
CA ALA A 489 3.92 28.69 4.23
C ALA A 489 3.82 30.22 4.33
N THR A 490 3.94 30.78 5.55
CA THR A 490 3.94 32.22 5.78
C THR A 490 5.21 32.89 5.23
N ALA A 491 6.37 32.24 5.34
CA ALA A 491 7.62 32.74 4.77
C ALA A 491 7.55 32.79 3.24
N ILE A 492 7.03 31.75 2.59
CA ILE A 492 6.79 31.74 1.14
C ILE A 492 5.80 32.83 0.75
N PHE A 493 4.70 32.97 1.49
CA PHE A 493 3.70 34.02 1.24
C PHE A 493 4.30 35.42 1.34
N ASN A 494 5.07 35.71 2.39
CA ASN A 494 5.74 37.00 2.56
C ASN A 494 6.79 37.24 1.47
N GLY A 495 7.56 36.21 1.10
CA GLY A 495 8.52 36.29 0.01
C GLY A 495 7.86 36.60 -1.34
N LEU A 496 6.75 35.93 -1.65
CA LEU A 496 5.96 36.21 -2.86
C LEU A 496 5.33 37.60 -2.81
N LYS A 497 4.88 38.07 -1.64
CA LYS A 497 4.34 39.43 -1.47
C LYS A 497 5.39 40.52 -1.75
N THR A 498 6.67 40.24 -1.50
CA THR A 498 7.77 41.15 -1.85
C THR A 498 8.17 41.04 -3.32
N LEU A 499 8.11 39.85 -3.91
CA LEU A 499 8.52 39.59 -5.30
C LEU A 499 7.47 39.97 -6.34
N PHE A 500 6.18 39.77 -6.03
CA PHE A 500 5.09 39.99 -6.98
C PHE A 500 4.58 41.44 -6.89
N PRO A 501 4.13 42.03 -8.01
CA PRO A 501 3.52 43.35 -8.00
C PRO A 501 2.34 43.45 -7.03
N SER A 502 2.12 44.63 -6.45
CA SER A 502 1.07 44.87 -5.44
C SER A 502 -0.36 44.66 -5.92
N HIS A 503 -0.60 44.64 -7.23
CA HIS A 503 -1.92 44.37 -7.80
C HIS A 503 -2.26 42.87 -7.86
N ILE A 504 -1.27 41.98 -7.66
CA ILE A 504 -1.51 40.53 -7.61
C ILE A 504 -2.02 40.16 -6.22
N ARG A 505 -3.19 39.52 -6.18
CA ARG A 505 -3.88 39.19 -4.93
C ARG A 505 -3.41 37.83 -4.44
N LEU A 506 -2.72 37.81 -3.31
CA LEU A 506 -2.20 36.59 -2.69
C LEU A 506 -3.11 36.13 -1.54
N GLY A 507 -3.37 34.82 -1.46
CA GLY A 507 -4.04 34.17 -0.33
C GLY A 507 -3.11 33.20 0.39
N LEU A 508 -3.33 33.00 1.69
CA LEU A 508 -2.60 32.03 2.52
C LEU A 508 -3.56 31.04 3.15
N LEU A 509 -3.31 29.74 2.98
CA LEU A 509 -4.08 28.67 3.57
C LEU A 509 -3.19 27.68 4.33
N HIS A 510 -3.50 27.44 5.60
CA HIS A 510 -2.78 26.45 6.41
C HIS A 510 -3.71 25.72 7.38
N GLY A 511 -3.29 24.55 7.88
CA GLY A 511 -4.14 23.65 8.66
C GLY A 511 -4.70 24.22 9.98
N ARG A 512 -4.08 25.24 10.55
CA ARG A 512 -4.54 25.92 11.78
C ARG A 512 -5.63 26.97 11.57
N LEU A 513 -5.98 27.30 10.33
CA LEU A 513 -7.13 28.17 10.09
C LEU A 513 -8.40 27.40 10.46
N ASP A 514 -9.31 28.10 11.14
CA ASP A 514 -10.65 27.62 11.38
C ASP A 514 -11.34 27.23 10.07
N VAL A 515 -12.30 26.31 10.16
CA VAL A 515 -12.97 25.74 8.98
C VAL A 515 -13.67 26.85 8.17
N SER A 516 -14.30 27.82 8.84
CA SER A 516 -14.93 28.99 8.22
C SER A 516 -13.96 29.82 7.40
N THR A 517 -12.85 30.28 7.99
CA THR A 517 -11.85 31.06 7.25
C THR A 517 -11.26 30.29 6.07
N ARG A 518 -11.04 28.98 6.20
CA ARG A 518 -10.57 28.15 5.06
C ARG A 518 -11.60 28.12 3.93
N GLN A 519 -12.87 27.96 4.26
CA GLN A 519 -13.95 27.98 3.26
C GLN A 519 -14.06 29.33 2.57
N GLU A 520 -13.94 30.43 3.32
CA GLU A 520 -13.96 31.80 2.79
C GLU A 520 -12.80 32.04 1.81
N ILE A 521 -11.56 31.74 2.20
CA ILE A 521 -10.39 31.90 1.34
C ILE A 521 -10.50 31.04 0.07
N MET A 522 -11.00 29.81 0.19
CA MET A 522 -11.21 28.96 -0.97
C MET A 522 -12.33 29.47 -1.88
N ALA A 523 -13.38 30.07 -1.32
CA ALA A 523 -14.44 30.71 -2.09
C ALA A 523 -13.91 31.95 -2.85
N GLN A 524 -13.13 32.80 -2.17
CA GLN A 524 -12.44 33.94 -2.77
C GLN A 524 -11.53 33.49 -3.92
N PHE A 525 -10.74 32.44 -3.71
CA PHE A 525 -9.91 31.88 -4.78
C PHE A 525 -10.76 31.33 -5.93
N LYS A 526 -11.85 30.62 -5.67
CA LYS A 526 -12.74 30.14 -6.73
C LYS A 526 -13.40 31.27 -7.54
N ASN A 527 -13.75 32.37 -6.88
CA ASN A 527 -14.39 33.54 -7.49
C ASN A 527 -13.41 34.48 -8.20
N HIS A 528 -12.12 34.12 -8.30
CA HIS A 528 -11.08 34.99 -8.85
C HIS A 528 -10.90 36.29 -8.06
N GLU A 529 -11.08 36.24 -6.74
CA GLU A 529 -10.73 37.32 -5.82
C GLU A 529 -9.27 37.22 -5.34
N ILE A 530 -8.69 36.02 -5.45
CA ILE A 530 -7.28 35.72 -5.17
C ILE A 530 -6.66 35.13 -6.43
N ASP A 531 -5.52 35.66 -6.85
CA ASP A 531 -4.80 35.20 -8.04
C ASP A 531 -3.86 34.03 -7.73
N VAL A 532 -3.24 34.06 -6.54
CA VAL A 532 -2.28 33.02 -6.11
C VAL A 532 -2.60 32.56 -4.70
N LEU A 533 -2.83 31.25 -4.56
CA LEU A 533 -3.07 30.64 -3.25
C LEU A 533 -1.82 29.90 -2.78
N VAL A 534 -1.19 30.43 -1.73
CA VAL A 534 -0.10 29.78 -1.01
C VAL A 534 -0.69 28.87 0.05
N SER A 535 -0.33 27.59 0.04
CA SER A 535 -0.86 26.63 1.00
C SER A 535 0.10 25.53 1.39
N THR A 536 -0.19 24.90 2.52
CA THR A 536 0.31 23.56 2.87
C THR A 536 -0.48 22.47 2.11
N THR A 537 -0.21 21.19 2.37
CA THR A 537 -0.93 20.02 1.82
C THR A 537 -2.44 19.99 2.07
N VAL A 538 -2.97 20.91 2.88
CA VAL A 538 -4.39 21.01 3.23
C VAL A 538 -5.29 21.26 2.00
N ILE A 539 -4.74 21.65 0.85
CA ILE A 539 -5.45 21.68 -0.46
C ILE A 539 -5.84 20.27 -0.95
N GLU A 540 -5.46 19.20 -0.23
CA GLU A 540 -5.91 17.82 -0.47
C GLU A 540 -7.44 17.68 -0.60
N VAL A 541 -8.26 18.63 -0.13
CA VAL A 541 -9.72 18.51 -0.15
C VAL A 541 -10.41 19.41 -1.19
N GLY A 542 -10.68 18.80 -2.34
CA GLY A 542 -11.94 18.97 -3.06
C GLY A 542 -12.14 20.12 -4.04
N VAL A 543 -11.60 21.33 -3.81
CA VAL A 543 -12.04 22.49 -4.63
C VAL A 543 -11.55 22.43 -6.07
N ASP A 544 -12.49 22.41 -6.99
CA ASP A 544 -12.27 22.55 -8.43
C ASP A 544 -12.22 24.04 -8.80
N VAL A 545 -11.07 24.49 -9.29
CA VAL A 545 -10.88 25.84 -9.83
C VAL A 545 -10.40 25.70 -11.28
N PRO A 546 -11.31 25.69 -12.27
CA PRO A 546 -10.97 25.47 -13.68
C PRO A 546 -9.98 26.49 -14.25
N ASN A 547 -9.91 27.68 -13.65
CA ASN A 547 -9.03 28.76 -14.07
C ASN A 547 -7.63 28.71 -13.44
N ALA A 548 -7.39 27.78 -12.49
CA ALA A 548 -6.07 27.53 -11.95
C ALA A 548 -5.23 26.68 -12.92
N THR A 549 -4.25 27.31 -13.56
CA THR A 549 -3.42 26.66 -14.60
C THR A 549 -2.02 26.30 -14.10
N ILE A 550 -1.56 26.86 -12.97
CA ILE A 550 -0.21 26.64 -12.45
C ILE A 550 -0.26 25.97 -11.08
N MET A 551 0.56 24.94 -10.91
CA MET A 551 0.87 24.29 -9.64
C MET A 551 2.37 24.37 -9.38
N LEU A 552 2.82 25.16 -8.40
CA LEU A 552 4.21 25.22 -7.95
C LEU A 552 4.34 24.48 -6.60
N ILE A 553 5.21 23.48 -6.51
CA ILE A 553 5.44 22.71 -5.28
C ILE A 553 6.88 22.93 -4.82
N TYR A 554 7.06 23.49 -3.63
CA TYR A 554 8.38 23.66 -2.99
C TYR A 554 8.83 22.36 -2.31
N ASN A 555 10.15 22.14 -2.29
CA ASN A 555 10.80 20.91 -1.81
C ASN A 555 10.03 19.65 -2.20
N ALA A 556 9.71 19.53 -3.48
CA ALA A 556 8.85 18.47 -4.01
C ALA A 556 9.36 17.05 -3.69
N ASP A 557 10.66 16.90 -3.42
CA ASP A 557 11.31 15.66 -3.00
C ASP A 557 10.91 15.16 -1.61
N GLN A 558 10.27 16.01 -0.79
CA GLN A 558 9.72 15.63 0.53
C GLN A 558 8.37 14.93 0.42
N PHE A 559 7.70 15.00 -0.73
CA PHE A 559 6.41 14.35 -0.96
C PHE A 559 6.58 12.97 -1.60
N GLY A 560 5.61 12.09 -1.36
CA GLY A 560 5.43 10.86 -2.15
C GLY A 560 4.90 11.14 -3.55
N LEU A 561 5.12 10.22 -4.49
CA LEU A 561 4.58 10.35 -5.86
C LEU A 561 3.05 10.45 -5.85
N SER A 562 2.38 9.70 -4.99
CA SER A 562 0.91 9.73 -4.93
C SER A 562 0.39 11.09 -4.48
N GLN A 563 1.06 11.74 -3.52
CA GLN A 563 0.71 13.09 -3.06
C GLN A 563 1.00 14.14 -4.15
N LEU A 564 2.16 14.06 -4.79
CA LEU A 564 2.51 14.94 -5.92
C LEU A 564 1.50 14.81 -7.07
N HIS A 565 1.05 13.59 -7.34
CA HIS A 565 0.03 13.30 -8.35
C HIS A 565 -1.32 13.93 -8.01
N GLN A 566 -1.78 13.78 -6.76
CA GLN A 566 -3.01 14.45 -6.30
C GLN A 566 -2.93 15.97 -6.40
N LEU A 567 -1.81 16.56 -5.96
CA LEU A 567 -1.56 17.99 -6.08
C LEU A 567 -1.56 18.42 -7.54
N ARG A 568 -0.84 17.72 -8.42
CA ARG A 568 -0.86 17.98 -9.87
C ARG A 568 -2.29 17.92 -10.44
N GLY A 569 -3.12 16.99 -9.99
CA GLY A 569 -4.52 16.83 -10.41
C GLY A 569 -5.46 17.98 -10.00
N ARG A 570 -5.00 18.94 -9.18
CA ARG A 570 -5.74 20.16 -8.83
C ARG A 570 -5.71 21.23 -9.92
N VAL A 571 -4.81 21.11 -10.91
CA VAL A 571 -4.77 21.97 -12.11
C VAL A 571 -5.12 21.18 -13.37
N GLY A 572 -5.33 21.87 -14.50
CA GLY A 572 -5.68 21.20 -15.76
C GLY A 572 -7.13 20.72 -15.85
N ARG A 573 -8.04 21.46 -15.21
CA ARG A 573 -9.49 21.22 -15.25
C ARG A 573 -10.25 22.14 -16.22
N GLY A 574 -9.62 23.23 -16.65
CA GLY A 574 -10.16 24.13 -17.67
C GLY A 574 -9.66 23.83 -19.10
N LYS A 575 -10.01 24.73 -20.04
CA LYS A 575 -9.59 24.66 -21.45
C LYS A 575 -8.13 25.11 -21.69
N HIS A 576 -7.48 25.67 -20.67
CA HIS A 576 -6.15 26.26 -20.79
C HIS A 576 -5.05 25.27 -20.44
N LYS A 577 -3.93 25.39 -21.15
CA LYS A 577 -2.75 24.58 -20.90
C LYS A 577 -2.25 24.82 -19.48
N SER A 578 -2.06 23.72 -18.74
CA SER A 578 -1.68 23.77 -17.33
C SER A 578 -0.27 23.23 -17.10
N TYR A 579 0.37 23.73 -16.05
CA TYR A 579 1.77 23.51 -15.73
C TYR A 579 1.92 23.07 -14.27
N CYS A 580 2.73 22.04 -14.05
CA CYS A 580 3.13 21.60 -12.72
C CYS A 580 4.65 21.73 -12.58
N ILE A 581 5.09 22.56 -11.64
CA ILE A 581 6.48 22.92 -11.42
C ILE A 581 6.91 22.35 -10.07
N LEU A 582 7.83 21.39 -10.11
CA LEU A 582 8.39 20.74 -8.94
C LEU A 582 9.71 21.42 -8.61
N SER A 583 9.77 22.19 -7.52
CA SER A 583 11.01 22.80 -7.04
C SER A 583 11.64 21.91 -5.99
N ALA A 584 12.77 21.28 -6.32
CA ALA A 584 13.41 20.32 -5.42
C ALA A 584 14.93 20.24 -5.66
N ASN A 585 15.68 19.96 -4.60
CA ASN A 585 17.12 19.66 -4.65
C ASN A 585 17.42 18.34 -3.92
N PRO A 586 16.92 17.19 -4.43
CA PRO A 586 17.08 15.88 -3.79
C PRO A 586 18.56 15.53 -3.64
N LYS A 587 18.95 15.14 -2.43
CA LYS A 587 20.30 14.67 -2.11
C LYS A 587 20.50 13.17 -2.37
N THR A 588 19.42 12.40 -2.38
CA THR A 588 19.41 10.94 -2.58
C THR A 588 19.10 10.57 -4.04
N GLU A 589 19.57 9.41 -4.50
CA GLU A 589 19.21 8.88 -5.82
C GLU A 589 17.71 8.58 -5.91
N THR A 590 17.11 8.03 -4.86
CA THR A 590 15.66 7.78 -4.76
C THR A 590 14.84 9.07 -4.94
N GLY A 591 15.30 10.19 -4.37
CA GLY A 591 14.64 11.49 -4.54
C GLY A 591 14.73 12.01 -5.98
N LYS A 592 15.85 11.78 -6.68
CA LYS A 592 16.00 12.15 -8.09
C LYS A 592 15.11 11.30 -8.99
N GLU A 593 15.10 10.00 -8.77
CA GLU A 593 14.27 9.04 -9.51
C GLU A 593 12.78 9.40 -9.37
N ARG A 594 12.34 9.75 -8.15
CA ARG A 594 10.98 10.25 -7.89
C ARG A 594 10.61 11.46 -8.74
N MET A 595 11.46 12.48 -8.78
CA MET A 595 11.21 13.69 -9.58
C MET A 595 11.15 13.37 -11.08
N GLN A 596 12.04 12.49 -11.56
CA GLN A 596 12.03 12.05 -12.94
C GLN A 596 10.74 11.33 -13.29
N ILE A 597 10.30 10.36 -12.49
CA ILE A 597 9.08 9.59 -12.74
C ILE A 597 7.86 10.51 -12.80
N MET A 598 7.76 11.48 -11.89
CA MET A 598 6.68 12.47 -11.86
C MET A 598 6.65 13.36 -13.12
N CYS A 599 7.81 13.65 -13.72
CA CYS A 599 7.89 14.42 -14.97
C CYS A 599 7.54 13.59 -16.22
N HIS A 600 7.84 12.28 -16.24
CA HIS A 600 7.66 11.44 -17.42
C HIS A 600 6.24 10.86 -17.55
N SER A 601 5.57 10.55 -16.43
CA SER A 601 4.25 9.92 -16.45
C SER A 601 3.16 10.81 -15.88
N GLN A 602 2.00 10.81 -16.54
CA GLN A 602 0.76 11.39 -16.03
C GLN A 602 -0.20 10.36 -15.45
N ASP A 603 0.08 9.08 -15.66
CA ASP A 603 -0.77 7.98 -15.23
C ASP A 603 -0.65 7.78 -13.72
N GLY A 604 -1.70 8.10 -12.98
CA GLY A 604 -1.74 7.93 -11.54
C GLY A 604 -1.53 6.47 -11.08
N PHE A 605 -1.95 5.48 -11.87
CA PHE A 605 -1.74 4.06 -11.53
C PHE A 605 -0.25 3.70 -11.58
N TYR A 606 0.42 4.11 -12.66
CA TYR A 606 1.87 3.92 -12.79
C TYR A 606 2.63 4.64 -11.69
N LEU A 607 2.24 5.87 -11.37
CA LEU A 607 2.89 6.66 -10.31
C LEU A 607 2.71 6.04 -8.93
N SER A 608 1.51 5.58 -8.58
CA SER A 608 1.26 4.94 -7.28
C SER A 608 1.94 3.57 -7.16
N GLN A 609 2.07 2.81 -8.24
CA GLN A 609 2.87 1.58 -8.25
C GLN A 609 4.35 1.88 -7.95
N ARG A 610 4.92 2.88 -8.63
CA ARG A 610 6.31 3.30 -8.40
C ARG A 610 6.54 3.89 -7.01
N ASP A 611 5.55 4.60 -6.46
CA ASP A 611 5.59 5.13 -5.09
C ASP A 611 5.72 4.00 -4.06
N LEU A 612 4.95 2.94 -4.26
CA LEU A 612 4.93 1.74 -3.43
C LEU A 612 6.26 0.98 -3.51
N GLU A 613 6.77 0.76 -4.72
CA GLU A 613 8.08 0.14 -4.97
C GLU A 613 9.22 0.93 -4.29
N MET A 614 9.18 2.26 -4.33
CA MET A 614 10.22 3.12 -3.74
C MET A 614 10.16 3.25 -2.20
N ARG A 615 8.96 3.25 -1.61
CA ARG A 615 8.79 3.40 -0.14
C ARG A 615 9.01 2.08 0.61
N GLY A 616 8.83 0.95 -0.06
CA GLY A 616 8.84 -0.36 0.58
C GLY A 616 7.62 -0.59 1.47
N PRO A 617 7.42 -1.83 1.97
CA PRO A 617 6.18 -2.26 2.62
C PRO A 617 5.90 -1.60 3.99
N GLY A 618 6.87 -0.94 4.62
CA GLY A 618 6.77 -0.48 6.01
C GLY A 618 6.23 0.93 6.26
N GLU A 619 6.38 1.87 5.31
CA GLU A 619 6.09 3.31 5.56
C GLU A 619 4.70 3.78 5.13
N ILE A 620 4.06 3.15 4.13
CA ILE A 620 2.69 3.51 3.72
C ILE A 620 1.68 3.22 4.84
N PHE A 621 2.02 2.30 5.74
CA PHE A 621 1.18 1.82 6.82
C PHE A 621 1.76 2.25 8.18
N GLY A 622 1.92 3.58 8.37
CA GLY A 622 2.12 4.15 9.69
C GLY A 622 1.09 3.59 10.67
N GLU A 623 1.55 3.15 11.84
CA GLU A 623 0.81 2.36 12.84
C GLU A 623 -0.21 1.37 12.24
N ARG A 624 0.29 0.22 11.76
CA ARG A 624 -0.44 -1.06 11.65
C ARG A 624 -1.96 -0.88 11.54
N GLN A 625 -2.44 -0.48 10.36
CA GLN A 625 -3.88 -0.52 10.10
C GLN A 625 -4.38 -1.94 10.39
N SER A 626 -5.30 -2.04 11.34
CA SER A 626 -5.97 -3.28 11.72
C SER A 626 -6.75 -3.79 10.51
N GLY A 627 -6.22 -4.80 9.82
CA GLY A 627 -6.92 -5.45 8.70
C GLY A 627 -6.05 -6.03 7.59
N LEU A 628 -4.77 -5.65 7.49
CA LEU A 628 -3.88 -6.29 6.51
C LEU A 628 -3.52 -7.73 6.95
N PRO A 629 -3.69 -8.75 6.09
CA PRO A 629 -3.21 -10.09 6.39
C PRO A 629 -1.68 -10.09 6.48
N GLU A 630 -1.15 -10.70 7.54
CA GLU A 630 0.29 -10.91 7.70
C GLU A 630 0.67 -12.22 7.00
N PHE A 631 1.30 -12.08 5.83
CA PHE A 631 1.83 -13.21 5.07
C PHE A 631 3.19 -13.64 5.63
N LYS A 632 3.42 -14.95 5.74
CA LYS A 632 4.65 -15.54 6.28
C LYS A 632 5.80 -15.50 5.29
N VAL A 633 5.53 -15.61 3.98
CA VAL A 633 6.55 -15.65 2.91
C VAL A 633 6.29 -14.60 1.84
N GLY A 634 5.02 -14.39 1.49
CA GLY A 634 4.61 -13.48 0.43
C GLY A 634 4.80 -12.02 0.78
N ASP A 635 5.37 -11.26 -0.16
CA ASP A 635 5.42 -9.81 -0.09
C ASP A 635 4.46 -9.23 -1.14
N LEU A 636 3.45 -8.49 -0.69
CA LEU A 636 2.39 -7.96 -1.56
C LEU A 636 2.88 -7.03 -2.68
N ILE A 637 4.06 -6.44 -2.50
CA ILE A 637 4.65 -5.50 -3.44
C ILE A 637 5.57 -6.27 -4.38
N ASN A 638 6.55 -6.99 -3.80
CA ASN A 638 7.57 -7.68 -4.57
C ASN A 638 7.04 -8.90 -5.34
N ASP A 639 5.98 -9.54 -4.82
CA ASP A 639 5.36 -10.72 -5.42
C ASP A 639 3.98 -10.41 -6.03
N ALA A 640 3.76 -9.15 -6.43
CA ALA A 640 2.51 -8.65 -7.03
C ALA A 640 2.01 -9.52 -8.19
N ASP A 641 2.89 -9.95 -9.11
CA ASP A 641 2.51 -10.80 -10.24
C ASP A 641 2.01 -12.18 -9.79
N MET A 642 2.60 -12.74 -8.72
CA MET A 642 2.14 -14.01 -8.15
C MET A 642 0.78 -13.87 -7.47
N MET A 643 0.51 -12.71 -6.84
CA MET A 643 -0.80 -12.42 -6.25
C MET A 643 -1.89 -12.39 -7.32
N ILE A 644 -1.62 -11.80 -8.48
CA ILE A 644 -2.57 -11.79 -9.63
C ILE A 644 -2.77 -13.21 -10.14
N ALA A 645 -1.69 -13.95 -10.39
CA ALA A 645 -1.78 -15.33 -10.86
C ALA A 645 -2.56 -16.24 -9.89
N ALA A 646 -2.37 -16.05 -8.58
CA ALA A 646 -3.09 -16.78 -7.55
C ALA A 646 -4.58 -16.41 -7.53
N ALA A 647 -4.92 -15.14 -7.72
CA ALA A 647 -6.31 -14.68 -7.80
C ALA A 647 -7.04 -15.23 -9.03
N ASP A 648 -6.41 -15.17 -10.21
CA ASP A 648 -6.96 -15.75 -11.44
C ASP A 648 -7.17 -17.26 -11.28
N ARG A 649 -6.19 -17.95 -10.66
CA ARG A 649 -6.31 -19.39 -10.41
C ARG A 649 -7.41 -19.73 -9.41
N ALA A 650 -7.56 -18.96 -8.34
CA ALA A 650 -8.63 -19.14 -7.36
C ALA A 650 -10.02 -19.02 -8.02
N HIS A 651 -10.18 -18.03 -8.89
CA HIS A 651 -11.42 -17.80 -9.64
C HIS A 651 -11.74 -18.98 -10.58
N ASP A 652 -10.76 -19.48 -11.33
CA ASP A 652 -10.93 -20.66 -12.19
C ASP A 652 -11.37 -21.90 -11.42
N LEU A 653 -10.79 -22.13 -10.25
CA LEU A 653 -11.05 -23.30 -9.42
C LEU A 653 -12.47 -23.31 -8.85
N ILE A 654 -13.01 -22.14 -8.48
CA ILE A 654 -14.39 -22.00 -8.00
C ILE A 654 -15.38 -22.10 -9.16
N MET A 655 -15.12 -21.45 -10.29
CA MET A 655 -16.00 -21.49 -11.47
C MET A 655 -16.15 -22.90 -12.07
N THR A 656 -15.13 -23.74 -11.94
CA THR A 656 -15.17 -25.14 -12.41
C THR A 656 -15.76 -26.11 -11.38
N ASN A 657 -16.24 -25.61 -10.24
CA ASN A 657 -16.80 -26.36 -9.11
C ASN A 657 -15.89 -27.49 -8.60
N GLN A 658 -14.58 -27.29 -8.74
CA GLN A 658 -13.56 -28.30 -8.46
C GLN A 658 -13.23 -28.41 -6.96
N ILE A 659 -13.54 -27.39 -6.16
CA ILE A 659 -12.99 -27.23 -4.80
C ILE A 659 -13.97 -27.51 -3.66
N GLU A 660 -15.29 -27.41 -3.88
CA GLU A 660 -16.28 -27.41 -2.78
C GLU A 660 -16.36 -28.71 -1.95
N LYS A 661 -15.73 -29.81 -2.37
CA LYS A 661 -15.81 -31.11 -1.67
C LYS A 661 -14.51 -31.66 -1.10
N GLU A 662 -13.35 -31.14 -1.47
CA GLU A 662 -12.06 -31.80 -1.22
C GLU A 662 -11.09 -31.03 -0.32
N LEU A 663 -11.31 -29.72 -0.14
CA LEU A 663 -10.45 -28.88 0.69
C LEU A 663 -11.21 -28.52 1.98
N ASP A 664 -10.78 -29.09 3.11
CA ASP A 664 -11.09 -28.59 4.46
C ASP A 664 -10.46 -27.18 4.59
N LEU A 665 -11.11 -26.17 3.98
CA LEU A 665 -10.68 -24.77 3.98
C LEU A 665 -11.06 -24.03 5.26
#